data_AF-A0A2E3YGP6-F1
#
_entry.id   AF-A0A2E3YGP6-F1
#
_cell.length_a   1.000
_cell.length_b   1.000
_cell.length_c   1.000
_cell.angle_alpha   90.00
_cell.angle_beta   90.00
_cell.angle_gamma   90.00
#
_symmetry.space_group_name_H-M   'P 1'
#
loop_
_entity.id
_entity.type
_entity.pdbx_description
1 polymer ?
#
loop_
_entity_poly.entity_id
_entity_poly.type
_entity_poly.pdbx_seq_one_letter_code
_entity_poly.pdbx_strand_id
1 'polypeptide(L)'
;MTTPTPSSLSRFCRTVLPQMVAASDGKRTLKTIDDIQATDQYNSFDRFHDTSQTLVDYYQRAGAGAEITPIQTGGDIGTGRWIIQEAQDVHSATVDVVAPVRQRIIDFKENPWHVVQWSSATPKQGLHCELVVIDDLASLSSLRPGALRGKAVLTRGNIRGMTMKQLAHVGAAVVITDIDVTNNPDALAWTKFGWGMVPMSHATARIVGLVMSTQQGDRLRRLHQRHGGLQLRVKVDVRKYVGHHDMVSGLIRGSEDPQDEIWAIAHSGEPGAIDNASGCAVTVEIAQIIEGLIAKGTLRRPRRTIRLLNAYECYGFFAYLEREHSLQTPMAGVCIDTVGAKPSVCGGRLEWHATIPSSAGFVDWIGEKILRATLGNYKAAGYKLCMEDFMSTSDTLIGDPQYGYPCPWITTHHKEGKGSTWDAYHSSADQLNLLSAAGMKTCSVSMAAYLYWLADMDTTSALQVAKSETKRLTDVIDTSRRRLDRAGADYIAETHEVGMQRLQRFLWGGDRAAIQQEIGECRAQMSAAAAQVKKQGPKRRLDASARRVPRRTALLAPTTENVEASIGSRLSQARLSQWSLYWADGRRTVAEIADRISWEWAGLLAPRDGGGPRPDVSAERVAGYFEALADLDYVELPEQAEMVSRRDMVDDLRALGITAGMDVMVHSSLSKIGDVAGGGATVVEALVEAVGSRGTVLAPSFNHKAAQVYNPLTTPTTNGAIADALWRHPRAARSMHATHAVAAIGAKADHYVADHLHAGIWSEDSPIGKLVHGDGYLLALGVTHWTTTAYHVAECSMPCGCIDPFGNVDRVVTEQGSVEEVWGLAFRSGECPVEISPKLDSALDRRGLQRRGKVGDADCELVRASDLWKVRREHLRGVCRACKVKPRYRND
;
A
#
# COMPACT_ATOMS: atom_id res chain seq x y z
N MET A 1 27.37 6.44 -6.42
CA MET A 1 27.23 7.48 -7.46
C MET A 1 26.29 8.55 -6.96
N THR A 2 26.52 9.82 -7.27
CA THR A 2 25.64 10.91 -6.83
C THR A 2 24.51 11.12 -7.84
N THR A 3 23.27 10.77 -7.48
CA THR A 3 22.09 11.11 -8.27
C THR A 3 22.03 12.63 -8.49
N PRO A 4 21.87 13.10 -9.76
CA PRO A 4 21.68 14.52 -10.03
C PRO A 4 20.45 15.03 -9.30
N THR A 5 20.58 16.10 -8.51
CA THR A 5 19.44 16.66 -7.78
C THR A 5 18.62 17.55 -8.73
N PRO A 6 17.30 17.36 -8.85
CA PRO A 6 16.41 18.29 -9.55
C PRO A 6 16.63 19.74 -9.10
N SER A 7 16.51 20.67 -10.04
CA SER A 7 16.68 22.10 -9.74
C SER A 7 15.54 22.62 -8.85
N SER A 8 14.32 22.09 -9.04
CA SER A 8 13.16 22.40 -8.20
C SER A 8 13.37 21.95 -6.74
N LEU A 9 13.85 20.72 -6.53
CA LEU A 9 14.19 20.21 -5.19
C LEU A 9 15.34 21.00 -4.55
N SER A 10 16.38 21.30 -5.32
CA SER A 10 17.51 22.09 -4.83
C SER A 10 17.09 23.51 -4.41
N ARG A 11 16.17 24.12 -5.14
CA ARG A 11 15.57 25.42 -4.79
C ARG A 11 14.76 25.31 -3.51
N PHE A 12 13.87 24.31 -3.44
CA PHE A 12 13.04 24.04 -2.25
C PHE A 12 13.89 23.89 -0.97
N CYS A 13 14.95 23.08 -1.01
CA CYS A 13 15.86 22.91 0.13
C CYS A 13 16.62 24.18 0.54
N ARG A 14 16.78 25.16 -0.38
CA ARG A 14 17.45 26.44 -0.07
C ARG A 14 16.48 27.51 0.42
N THR A 15 15.23 27.51 -0.03
CA THR A 15 14.30 28.62 0.22
C THR A 15 13.19 28.27 1.20
N VAL A 16 12.64 27.05 1.14
CA VAL A 16 11.50 26.63 1.95
C VAL A 16 11.95 25.89 3.20
N LEU A 17 12.87 24.94 3.06
CA LEU A 17 13.33 24.11 4.18
C LEU A 17 13.83 24.94 5.39
N PRO A 18 14.59 26.04 5.24
CA PRO A 18 14.99 26.86 6.39
C PRO A 18 13.80 27.49 7.14
N GLN A 19 12.71 27.81 6.46
CA GLN A 19 11.50 28.34 7.08
C GLN A 19 10.78 27.25 7.90
N MET A 20 10.77 26.01 7.41
CA MET A 20 10.28 24.85 8.17
C MET A 20 11.16 24.59 9.41
N VAL A 21 12.49 24.70 9.30
CA VAL A 21 13.40 24.63 10.45
C VAL A 21 13.05 25.70 11.49
N ALA A 22 12.73 26.93 11.06
CA ALA A 22 12.36 28.01 11.97
C ALA A 22 10.99 27.78 12.65
N ALA A 23 10.04 27.15 11.96
CA ALA A 23 8.69 26.90 12.47
C ALA A 23 8.59 25.74 13.48
N SER A 24 9.48 24.77 13.40
CA SER A 24 9.44 23.58 14.27
C SER A 24 10.00 23.83 15.67
N ASP A 25 9.40 23.20 16.68
CA ASP A 25 9.88 23.19 18.07
C ASP A 25 9.88 21.78 18.65
N GLY A 26 11.08 21.22 18.85
CA GLY A 26 11.23 19.88 19.41
C GLY A 26 10.72 19.73 20.84
N LYS A 27 10.61 20.81 21.63
CA LYS A 27 10.03 20.73 22.97
C LYS A 27 8.52 20.48 22.93
N ARG A 28 7.84 21.06 21.94
CA ARG A 28 6.42 20.79 21.69
C ARG A 28 6.21 19.33 21.32
N THR A 29 7.08 18.78 20.47
CA THR A 29 7.02 17.36 20.12
C THR A 29 7.23 16.45 21.34
N LEU A 30 8.21 16.75 22.21
CA LEU A 30 8.41 16.00 23.46
C LEU A 30 7.16 16.05 24.37
N LYS A 31 6.44 17.18 24.43
CA LYS A 31 5.19 17.27 25.19
C LYS A 31 4.09 16.39 24.60
N THR A 32 3.98 16.32 23.28
CA THR A 32 3.02 15.41 22.63
C THR A 32 3.34 13.95 22.93
N ILE A 33 4.63 13.57 22.97
CA ILE A 33 5.05 12.21 23.35
C ILE A 33 4.65 11.89 24.79
N ASP A 34 4.90 12.81 25.72
CA ASP A 34 4.51 12.66 27.13
C ASP A 34 3.00 12.41 27.29
N ASP A 35 2.17 13.14 26.54
CA ASP A 35 0.71 12.98 26.58
C ASP A 35 0.24 11.65 25.97
N ILE A 36 0.87 11.19 24.89
CA ILE A 36 0.56 9.88 24.28
C ILE A 36 0.98 8.74 25.22
N GLN A 37 2.20 8.81 25.76
CA GLN A 37 2.70 7.79 26.67
C GLN A 37 1.88 7.72 27.97
N ALA A 38 1.34 8.86 28.43
CA ALA A 38 0.52 8.91 29.63
C ALA A 38 -0.68 7.95 29.58
N THR A 39 -1.25 7.70 28.39
CA THR A 39 -2.37 6.79 28.15
C THR A 39 -1.91 5.43 27.62
N ASP A 40 -0.94 5.38 26.71
CA ASP A 40 -0.52 4.12 26.08
C ASP A 40 0.24 3.19 27.05
N GLN A 41 0.89 3.72 28.08
CA GLN A 41 1.65 2.93 29.07
C GLN A 41 0.82 1.84 29.77
N TYR A 42 -0.52 1.98 29.80
CA TYR A 42 -1.42 1.02 30.41
C TYR A 42 -1.64 -0.25 29.57
N ASN A 43 -1.23 -0.23 28.29
CA ASN A 43 -1.32 -1.37 27.38
C ASN A 43 -2.73 -1.97 27.31
N SER A 44 -3.73 -1.09 27.22
CA SER A 44 -5.16 -1.38 27.43
C SER A 44 -5.99 -0.63 26.39
N PHE A 45 -6.93 -1.31 25.73
CA PHE A 45 -7.65 -0.78 24.55
C PHE A 45 -8.56 0.40 24.91
N ASP A 46 -9.24 0.34 26.05
CA ASP A 46 -9.97 1.49 26.61
C ASP A 46 -9.10 2.77 26.70
N ARG A 47 -7.80 2.64 27.03
CA ARG A 47 -6.86 3.76 27.09
C ARG A 47 -6.31 4.21 25.75
N PHE A 48 -6.24 3.31 24.77
CA PHE A 48 -5.84 3.68 23.40
C PHE A 48 -6.87 4.59 22.71
N HIS A 49 -8.15 4.53 23.12
CA HIS A 49 -9.16 5.50 22.66
C HIS A 49 -8.89 6.91 23.21
N ASP A 50 -8.38 7.04 24.44
CA ASP A 50 -7.96 8.33 25.01
C ASP A 50 -6.78 8.92 24.19
N THR A 51 -5.84 8.08 23.78
CA THR A 51 -4.74 8.46 22.86
C THR A 51 -5.28 8.94 21.51
N SER A 52 -6.29 8.26 20.98
CA SER A 52 -6.91 8.62 19.71
C SER A 52 -7.55 10.01 19.76
N GLN A 53 -8.27 10.32 20.85
CA GLN A 53 -8.81 11.65 21.08
C GLN A 53 -7.71 12.71 21.26
N THR A 54 -6.63 12.36 21.98
CA THR A 54 -5.47 13.25 22.17
C THR A 54 -4.87 13.65 20.83
N LEU A 55 -4.67 12.69 19.92
CA LEU A 55 -4.16 12.96 18.57
C LEU A 55 -5.10 13.86 17.76
N VAL A 56 -6.41 13.60 17.80
CA VAL A 56 -7.43 14.45 17.14
C VAL A 56 -7.33 15.89 17.62
N ASP A 57 -7.29 16.11 18.93
CA ASP A 57 -7.20 17.46 19.52
C ASP A 57 -5.92 18.17 19.09
N TYR A 58 -4.80 17.44 19.01
CA TYR A 58 -3.53 17.97 18.52
C TYR A 58 -3.58 18.36 17.05
N TYR A 59 -4.16 17.54 16.17
CA TYR A 59 -4.32 17.87 14.76
C TYR A 59 -5.23 19.09 14.55
N GLN A 60 -6.35 19.16 15.25
CA GLN A 60 -7.27 20.29 15.17
C GLN A 60 -6.61 21.59 15.66
N ARG A 61 -5.83 21.53 16.76
CA ARG A 61 -5.05 22.68 17.25
C ARG A 61 -3.97 23.13 16.25
N ALA A 62 -3.40 22.21 15.49
CA ALA A 62 -2.47 22.52 14.42
C ALA A 62 -3.14 23.18 13.18
N GLY A 63 -4.48 23.16 13.11
CA GLY A 63 -5.26 23.67 11.98
C GLY A 63 -5.50 22.63 10.87
N ALA A 64 -5.15 21.37 11.11
CA ALA A 64 -5.43 20.27 10.20
C ALA A 64 -6.84 19.70 10.42
N GLY A 65 -7.40 19.07 9.39
CA GLY A 65 -8.55 18.19 9.57
C GLY A 65 -8.17 16.96 10.39
N ALA A 66 -9.13 16.36 11.09
CA ALA A 66 -8.91 15.14 11.86
C ALA A 66 -10.13 14.22 11.77
N GLU A 67 -9.92 12.93 11.58
CA GLU A 67 -10.96 11.90 11.55
C GLU A 67 -10.51 10.61 12.23
N ILE A 68 -11.47 9.87 12.78
CA ILE A 68 -11.25 8.55 13.38
C ILE A 68 -12.01 7.52 12.55
N THR A 69 -11.29 6.49 12.08
CA THR A 69 -11.89 5.32 11.43
C THR A 69 -11.75 4.10 12.36
N PRO A 70 -12.84 3.57 12.93
CA PRO A 70 -12.77 2.41 13.80
C PRO A 70 -12.53 1.13 13.00
N ILE A 71 -11.49 0.37 13.39
CA ILE A 71 -11.15 -0.93 12.83
C ILE A 71 -11.56 -2.03 13.81
N GLN A 72 -12.65 -2.73 13.48
CA GLN A 72 -13.19 -3.82 14.29
C GLN A 72 -12.14 -4.91 14.56
N THR A 73 -11.99 -5.31 15.83
CA THR A 73 -11.29 -6.54 16.24
C THR A 73 -12.20 -7.74 16.05
N GLY A 74 -11.66 -8.90 15.69
CA GLY A 74 -12.45 -10.11 15.40
C GLY A 74 -13.23 -10.00 14.08
N GLY A 75 -13.74 -11.13 13.59
CA GLY A 75 -14.42 -11.24 12.30
C GLY A 75 -13.70 -12.18 11.32
N ASP A 76 -14.12 -12.14 10.06
CA ASP A 76 -13.58 -13.00 9.00
C ASP A 76 -12.15 -12.62 8.63
N ILE A 77 -11.33 -13.64 8.33
CA ILE A 77 -9.94 -13.48 7.94
C ILE A 77 -9.85 -12.83 6.55
N GLY A 78 -9.48 -11.54 6.52
CA GLY A 78 -9.21 -10.79 5.28
C GLY A 78 -7.94 -11.22 4.54
N THR A 79 -7.63 -10.58 3.41
CA THR A 79 -6.56 -11.03 2.50
C THR A 79 -5.15 -10.91 3.09
N GLY A 80 -4.92 -10.03 4.07
CA GLY A 80 -3.64 -9.97 4.78
C GLY A 80 -3.54 -10.88 5.99
N ARG A 81 -4.68 -11.43 6.44
CA ARG A 81 -4.82 -12.15 7.71
C ARG A 81 -4.32 -11.37 8.95
N TRP A 82 -4.12 -10.06 8.82
CA TRP A 82 -3.79 -9.15 9.90
C TRP A 82 -5.06 -8.85 10.69
N ILE A 83 -5.42 -9.71 11.66
CA ILE A 83 -6.56 -9.49 12.56
C ILE A 83 -6.14 -9.55 14.02
N ILE A 84 -6.52 -8.51 14.78
CA ILE A 84 -6.60 -8.56 16.23
C ILE A 84 -7.89 -9.29 16.59
N GLN A 85 -7.81 -10.46 17.22
CA GLN A 85 -8.98 -11.30 17.49
C GLN A 85 -9.94 -10.68 18.53
N GLU A 86 -9.39 -10.11 19.59
CA GLU A 86 -10.14 -9.47 20.67
C GLU A 86 -9.36 -8.24 21.16
N ALA A 87 -10.07 -7.17 21.48
CA ALA A 87 -9.56 -6.09 22.30
C ALA A 87 -9.36 -6.58 23.75
N GLN A 88 -8.48 -5.91 24.51
CA GLN A 88 -8.24 -6.19 25.92
C GLN A 88 -8.23 -4.91 26.75
N ASP A 89 -9.05 -4.90 27.82
CA ASP A 89 -8.96 -3.91 28.89
C ASP A 89 -8.30 -4.54 30.13
N VAL A 90 -7.33 -3.84 30.72
CA VAL A 90 -6.63 -4.26 31.95
C VAL A 90 -7.08 -3.37 33.10
N HIS A 91 -7.85 -3.92 34.04
CA HIS A 91 -8.35 -3.14 35.18
C HIS A 91 -7.42 -3.20 36.39
N SER A 92 -6.88 -4.37 36.71
CA SER A 92 -5.93 -4.54 37.82
C SER A 92 -5.18 -5.86 37.76
N ALA A 93 -3.98 -5.91 38.34
CA ALA A 93 -3.25 -7.14 38.62
C ALA A 93 -2.40 -7.01 39.89
N THR A 94 -2.44 -8.03 40.74
CA THR A 94 -1.56 -8.16 41.92
C THR A 94 -1.07 -9.60 42.09
N VAL A 95 0.17 -9.74 42.54
CA VAL A 95 0.70 -11.03 43.03
C VAL A 95 1.26 -10.85 44.42
N ASP A 96 0.75 -11.64 45.34
CA ASP A 96 1.17 -11.67 46.74
C ASP A 96 1.77 -13.04 47.07
N VAL A 97 2.95 -13.08 47.67
CA VAL A 97 3.40 -14.24 48.44
C VAL A 97 2.55 -14.26 49.71
N VAL A 98 1.81 -15.35 49.94
CA VAL A 98 0.90 -15.50 51.10
C VAL A 98 1.44 -16.46 52.16
N ALA A 99 2.36 -17.35 51.78
CA ALA A 99 3.11 -18.20 52.70
C ALA A 99 4.49 -18.57 52.14
N PRO A 100 5.52 -18.77 53.00
CA PRO A 100 5.48 -18.59 54.45
C PRO A 100 5.61 -17.13 54.91
N VAL A 101 5.92 -16.22 54.00
CA VAL A 101 5.93 -14.76 54.24
C VAL A 101 4.72 -14.10 53.59
N ARG A 102 4.38 -12.88 54.04
CA ARG A 102 3.34 -12.05 53.42
C ARG A 102 3.99 -10.85 52.75
N GLN A 103 4.02 -10.86 51.42
CA GLN A 103 4.69 -9.81 50.65
C GLN A 103 4.05 -9.66 49.27
N ARG A 104 3.73 -8.42 48.87
CA ARG A 104 3.38 -8.10 47.48
C ARG A 104 4.62 -8.05 46.61
N ILE A 105 4.57 -8.65 45.43
CA ILE A 105 5.68 -8.70 44.48
C ILE A 105 5.35 -8.12 43.10
N ILE A 106 4.06 -7.99 42.77
CA ILE A 106 3.56 -7.32 41.56
C ILE A 106 2.34 -6.47 41.96
N ASP A 107 2.30 -5.22 41.50
CA ASP A 107 1.13 -4.34 41.56
C ASP A 107 1.00 -3.51 40.28
N PHE A 108 -0.07 -3.74 39.51
CA PHE A 108 -0.37 -3.00 38.27
C PHE A 108 -0.51 -1.50 38.51
N LYS A 109 -0.96 -1.08 39.71
CA LYS A 109 -1.07 0.34 40.04
C LYS A 109 0.28 1.03 40.20
N GLU A 110 1.31 0.27 40.57
CA GLU A 110 2.68 0.79 40.69
C GLU A 110 3.39 0.80 39.33
N ASN A 111 3.18 -0.24 38.52
CA ASN A 111 3.71 -0.31 37.16
C ASN A 111 2.77 -1.08 36.23
N PRO A 112 2.17 -0.44 35.21
CA PRO A 112 1.21 -1.10 34.33
C PRO A 112 1.82 -2.16 33.41
N TRP A 113 3.16 -2.19 33.26
CA TRP A 113 3.87 -3.13 32.39
C TRP A 113 3.91 -4.57 32.96
N HIS A 114 3.42 -4.78 34.18
CA HIS A 114 3.37 -6.10 34.81
C HIS A 114 2.44 -7.10 34.11
N VAL A 115 1.49 -6.65 33.27
CA VAL A 115 0.50 -7.51 32.62
C VAL A 115 0.89 -7.76 31.16
N VAL A 116 1.01 -9.04 30.79
CA VAL A 116 1.21 -9.46 29.40
C VAL A 116 -0.04 -9.10 28.59
N GLN A 117 0.11 -8.48 27.42
CA GLN A 117 -1.03 -8.16 26.55
C GLN A 117 -1.75 -9.45 26.13
N TRP A 118 -3.08 -9.43 26.11
CA TRP A 118 -3.93 -10.61 25.90
C TRP A 118 -3.77 -11.70 26.98
N SER A 119 -3.42 -11.33 28.20
CA SER A 119 -3.49 -12.20 29.39
C SER A 119 -4.93 -12.60 29.74
N SER A 120 -5.10 -13.71 30.43
CA SER A 120 -6.42 -14.13 30.96
C SER A 120 -6.69 -13.53 32.33
N ALA A 121 -7.97 -13.38 32.67
CA ALA A 121 -8.37 -13.03 34.03
C ALA A 121 -8.32 -14.23 34.98
N THR A 122 -8.05 -13.96 36.25
CA THR A 122 -8.30 -14.91 37.35
C THR A 122 -9.78 -14.87 37.77
N PRO A 123 -10.29 -15.90 38.46
CA PRO A 123 -11.56 -15.80 39.20
C PRO A 123 -11.55 -14.61 40.17
N LYS A 124 -12.72 -14.03 40.50
CA LYS A 124 -12.83 -12.82 41.35
C LYS A 124 -12.10 -12.93 42.70
N GLN A 125 -12.05 -14.12 43.28
CA GLN A 125 -11.36 -14.42 44.54
C GLN A 125 -9.82 -14.50 44.43
N GLY A 126 -9.29 -14.57 43.20
CA GLY A 126 -7.89 -14.86 42.89
C GLY A 126 -7.60 -16.37 42.79
N LEU A 127 -6.40 -16.70 42.30
CA LEU A 127 -5.86 -18.06 42.28
C LEU A 127 -4.82 -18.22 43.37
N HIS A 128 -4.87 -19.35 44.09
CA HIS A 128 -3.80 -19.78 44.97
C HIS A 128 -2.94 -20.81 44.25
N CYS A 129 -1.65 -20.52 44.11
CA CYS A 129 -0.74 -21.34 43.32
C CYS A 129 0.56 -21.60 44.08
N GLU A 130 1.10 -22.81 43.96
CA GLU A 130 2.50 -23.09 44.31
C GLU A 130 3.42 -22.48 43.25
N LEU A 131 4.46 -21.76 43.67
CA LEU A 131 5.48 -21.25 42.75
C LEU A 131 6.43 -22.37 42.33
N VAL A 132 6.67 -22.52 41.03
CA VAL A 132 7.71 -23.39 40.45
C VAL A 132 8.59 -22.60 39.50
N VAL A 133 9.91 -22.80 39.59
CA VAL A 133 10.90 -22.14 38.72
C VAL A 133 11.27 -23.07 37.58
N ILE A 134 11.09 -22.62 36.33
CA ILE A 134 11.47 -23.34 35.11
C ILE A 134 12.20 -22.37 34.18
N ASP A 135 13.52 -22.31 34.31
CA ASP A 135 14.35 -21.43 33.47
C ASP A 135 14.75 -22.10 32.15
N ASP A 136 14.91 -23.42 32.14
CA ASP A 136 15.06 -24.19 30.90
C ASP A 136 13.69 -24.52 30.30
N LEU A 137 13.20 -23.67 29.41
CA LEU A 137 11.91 -23.86 28.76
C LEU A 137 11.86 -25.11 27.84
N ALA A 138 13.00 -25.61 27.36
CA ALA A 138 13.02 -26.83 26.54
C ALA A 138 12.53 -28.05 27.34
N SER A 139 12.77 -28.06 28.65
CA SER A 139 12.30 -29.10 29.57
C SER A 139 10.77 -29.27 29.61
N LEU A 140 10.00 -28.24 29.24
CA LEU A 140 8.53 -28.32 29.19
C LEU A 140 8.03 -29.43 28.28
N SER A 141 8.77 -29.75 27.22
CA SER A 141 8.44 -30.84 26.28
C SER A 141 8.47 -32.23 26.91
N SER A 142 9.22 -32.41 28.00
CA SER A 142 9.34 -33.68 28.73
C SER A 142 8.25 -33.88 29.78
N LEU A 143 7.50 -32.82 30.11
CA LEU A 143 6.45 -32.87 31.11
C LEU A 143 5.17 -33.47 30.53
N ARG A 144 4.49 -34.27 31.33
CA ARG A 144 3.18 -34.83 30.96
C ARG A 144 2.12 -33.71 30.90
N PRO A 145 1.07 -33.85 30.06
CA PRO A 145 -0.05 -32.92 30.04
C PRO A 145 -0.60 -32.68 31.44
N GLY A 146 -0.81 -31.41 31.81
CA GLY A 146 -1.33 -31.03 33.13
C GLY A 146 -0.36 -31.11 34.32
N ALA A 147 0.92 -31.43 34.12
CA ALA A 147 1.91 -31.51 35.20
C ALA A 147 2.08 -30.23 36.04
N LEU A 148 1.72 -29.06 35.49
CA LEU A 148 1.79 -27.75 36.14
C LEU A 148 0.41 -27.21 36.59
N ARG A 149 -0.62 -28.07 36.66
CA ARG A 149 -1.95 -27.68 37.15
C ARG A 149 -1.86 -27.10 38.56
N GLY A 150 -2.45 -25.92 38.76
CA GLY A 150 -2.44 -25.23 40.06
C GLY A 150 -1.11 -24.60 40.45
N LYS A 151 -0.13 -24.56 39.53
CA LYS A 151 1.19 -23.97 39.75
C LYS A 151 1.33 -22.65 39.00
N ALA A 152 2.12 -21.74 39.58
CA ALA A 152 2.59 -20.53 38.94
C ALA A 152 4.04 -20.72 38.51
N VAL A 153 4.33 -20.56 37.22
CA VAL A 153 5.68 -20.76 36.67
C VAL A 153 6.43 -19.44 36.67
N LEU A 154 7.61 -19.40 37.28
CA LEU A 154 8.58 -18.31 37.09
C LEU A 154 9.67 -18.77 36.11
N THR A 155 9.99 -17.93 35.12
CA THR A 155 10.97 -18.27 34.08
C THR A 155 11.72 -17.04 33.56
N ARG A 156 13.00 -17.19 33.25
CA ARG A 156 13.79 -16.18 32.51
C ARG A 156 13.50 -16.15 31.01
N GLY A 157 12.77 -17.15 30.51
CA GLY A 157 12.60 -17.35 29.08
C GLY A 157 11.46 -16.54 28.47
N ASN A 158 11.53 -16.39 27.14
CA ASN A 158 10.46 -15.77 26.35
C ASN A 158 9.24 -16.69 26.29
N ILE A 159 8.09 -16.17 26.76
CA ILE A 159 6.83 -16.92 26.87
C ILE A 159 5.93 -16.80 25.64
N ARG A 160 6.41 -16.18 24.55
CA ARG A 160 5.69 -16.03 23.27
C ARG A 160 5.76 -17.29 22.41
N GLY A 161 4.96 -17.32 21.33
CA GLY A 161 5.04 -18.33 20.28
C GLY A 161 4.85 -19.76 20.79
N MET A 162 5.77 -20.66 20.42
CA MET A 162 5.67 -22.08 20.77
C MET A 162 5.73 -22.37 22.28
N THR A 163 6.46 -21.55 23.05
CA THR A 163 6.55 -21.68 24.50
C THR A 163 5.16 -21.56 25.14
N MET A 164 4.34 -20.60 24.69
CA MET A 164 2.97 -20.41 25.19
C MET A 164 2.14 -21.69 25.05
N LYS A 165 2.25 -22.38 23.90
CA LYS A 165 1.55 -23.65 23.65
C LYS A 165 2.01 -24.74 24.62
N GLN A 166 3.32 -24.85 24.85
CA GLN A 166 3.87 -25.85 25.76
C GLN A 166 3.40 -25.59 27.19
N LEU A 167 3.43 -24.33 27.66
CA LEU A 167 2.93 -23.92 28.96
C LEU A 167 1.44 -24.25 29.14
N ALA A 168 0.63 -23.99 28.11
CA ALA A 168 -0.79 -24.36 28.09
C ALA A 168 -0.98 -25.88 28.17
N HIS A 169 -0.22 -26.64 27.37
CA HIS A 169 -0.29 -28.09 27.30
C HIS A 169 0.05 -28.78 28.63
N VAL A 170 1.08 -28.30 29.32
CA VAL A 170 1.45 -28.81 30.64
C VAL A 170 0.56 -28.27 31.75
N GLY A 171 -0.42 -27.41 31.44
CA GLY A 171 -1.46 -26.97 32.37
C GLY A 171 -1.06 -25.83 33.32
N ALA A 172 -0.07 -25.01 32.97
CA ALA A 172 0.29 -23.83 33.75
C ALA A 172 -0.86 -22.81 33.74
N ALA A 173 -1.35 -22.41 34.92
CA ALA A 173 -2.44 -21.44 35.04
C ALA A 173 -1.93 -19.99 35.08
N VAL A 174 -0.75 -19.79 35.68
CA VAL A 174 -0.07 -18.49 35.79
C VAL A 174 1.37 -18.66 35.34
N VAL A 175 1.84 -17.71 34.54
CA VAL A 175 3.24 -17.63 34.11
C VAL A 175 3.75 -16.23 34.36
N ILE A 176 4.88 -16.15 35.04
CA ILE A 176 5.60 -14.92 35.36
C ILE A 176 6.95 -15.02 34.66
N THR A 177 7.22 -14.11 33.72
CA THR A 177 8.52 -14.02 33.06
C THR A 177 9.33 -12.87 33.64
N ASP A 178 10.62 -13.08 33.80
CA ASP A 178 11.61 -12.04 34.10
C ASP A 178 12.68 -11.97 33.01
N ILE A 179 12.22 -11.98 31.75
CA ILE A 179 13.09 -11.85 30.58
C ILE A 179 13.98 -10.60 30.71
N ASP A 180 15.24 -10.78 30.36
CA ASP A 180 16.26 -9.74 30.48
C ASP A 180 15.96 -8.56 29.56
N VAL A 181 16.14 -7.35 30.11
CA VAL A 181 16.17 -6.10 29.33
C VAL A 181 17.61 -5.62 29.39
N THR A 182 18.28 -5.61 28.24
CA THR A 182 19.70 -5.31 28.10
C THR A 182 20.07 -4.05 28.88
N ASN A 183 21.06 -4.14 29.78
CA ASN A 183 21.55 -3.03 30.62
C ASN A 183 20.50 -2.34 31.53
N ASN A 184 19.28 -2.86 31.64
CA ASN A 184 18.18 -2.27 32.41
C ASN A 184 17.53 -3.33 33.33
N PRO A 185 18.24 -3.83 34.36
CA PRO A 185 17.78 -4.96 35.17
C PRO A 185 16.58 -4.66 36.09
N ASP A 186 16.17 -3.39 36.18
CA ASP A 186 14.96 -2.94 36.88
C ASP A 186 13.77 -2.71 35.93
N ALA A 187 13.97 -2.77 34.62
CA ALA A 187 12.92 -2.59 33.63
C ALA A 187 12.10 -3.88 33.45
N LEU A 188 10.85 -3.70 33.05
CA LEU A 188 9.93 -4.77 32.70
C LEU A 188 9.85 -4.84 31.18
N ALA A 189 10.06 -6.02 30.61
CA ALA A 189 9.90 -6.22 29.18
C ALA A 189 8.43 -6.23 28.77
N TRP A 190 8.11 -5.57 27.67
CA TRP A 190 6.79 -5.66 27.08
C TRP A 190 6.60 -6.99 26.36
N THR A 191 5.51 -7.69 26.68
CA THR A 191 5.23 -9.04 26.19
C THR A 191 3.76 -9.17 25.81
N LYS A 192 3.48 -9.99 24.78
CA LYS A 192 2.13 -10.16 24.19
C LYS A 192 1.80 -11.64 23.93
N PHE A 193 0.55 -12.08 24.17
CA PHE A 193 0.01 -13.38 23.78
C PHE A 193 -0.92 -13.26 22.56
N GLY A 194 -0.40 -13.32 21.33
CA GLY A 194 -1.26 -13.31 20.13
C GLY A 194 -0.75 -12.45 18.98
N TRP A 195 0.18 -11.54 19.23
CA TRP A 195 0.75 -10.69 18.18
C TRP A 195 1.88 -11.36 17.40
N GLY A 196 1.76 -11.36 16.07
CA GLY A 196 2.84 -11.51 15.09
C GLY A 196 3.70 -12.78 15.14
N MET A 197 3.38 -13.78 15.98
CA MET A 197 4.12 -15.06 16.07
C MET A 197 3.33 -16.19 16.79
N VAL A 198 2.01 -16.03 17.03
CA VAL A 198 1.18 -17.10 17.62
C VAL A 198 0.22 -17.60 16.56
N PRO A 199 0.33 -18.87 16.12
CA PRO A 199 -0.58 -19.39 15.11
C PRO A 199 -2.03 -19.29 15.57
N MET A 200 -2.94 -18.97 14.66
CA MET A 200 -4.37 -18.77 14.98
C MET A 200 -4.99 -19.94 15.75
N SER A 201 -4.55 -21.18 15.47
CA SER A 201 -4.99 -22.38 16.19
C SER A 201 -4.61 -22.42 17.69
N HIS A 202 -3.71 -21.54 18.15
CA HIS A 202 -3.21 -21.49 19.53
C HIS A 202 -3.68 -20.27 20.32
N ALA A 203 -4.32 -19.29 19.66
CA ALA A 203 -4.78 -18.05 20.29
C ALA A 203 -5.85 -18.26 21.40
N THR A 204 -6.42 -19.46 21.53
CA THR A 204 -7.48 -19.79 22.51
C THR A 204 -6.97 -20.25 23.88
N ALA A 205 -5.66 -20.41 24.07
CA ALA A 205 -5.10 -20.86 25.35
C ALA A 205 -5.28 -19.80 26.46
N ARG A 206 -5.96 -20.17 27.55
CA ARG A 206 -6.27 -19.27 28.67
C ARG A 206 -5.20 -19.33 29.77
N ILE A 207 -4.15 -18.51 29.63
CA ILE A 207 -3.07 -18.36 30.61
C ILE A 207 -3.08 -16.94 31.18
N VAL A 208 -2.85 -16.83 32.50
CA VAL A 208 -2.52 -15.55 33.13
C VAL A 208 -1.03 -15.28 32.96
N GLY A 209 -0.67 -14.32 32.12
CA GLY A 209 0.71 -13.88 31.88
C GLY A 209 1.04 -12.60 32.65
N LEU A 210 2.20 -12.60 33.31
CA LEU A 210 2.74 -11.48 34.05
C LEU A 210 4.23 -11.31 33.75
N VAL A 211 4.73 -10.08 33.92
CA VAL A 211 6.14 -9.74 33.76
C VAL A 211 6.68 -9.11 35.04
N MET A 212 7.94 -9.35 35.35
CA MET A 212 8.70 -8.61 36.36
C MET A 212 10.12 -8.34 35.86
N SER A 213 10.86 -7.45 36.51
CA SER A 213 12.26 -7.22 36.17
C SER A 213 13.15 -8.40 36.59
N THR A 214 14.35 -8.51 36.01
CA THR A 214 15.33 -9.55 36.41
C THR A 214 15.71 -9.42 37.88
N GLN A 215 15.82 -8.20 38.43
CA GLN A 215 16.03 -8.01 39.87
C GLN A 215 14.85 -8.49 40.72
N GLN A 216 13.60 -8.25 40.28
CA GLN A 216 12.42 -8.77 40.96
C GLN A 216 12.39 -10.30 40.91
N GLY A 217 12.67 -10.90 39.76
CA GLY A 217 12.71 -12.36 39.58
C GLY A 217 13.82 -13.02 40.39
N ASP A 218 15.02 -12.45 40.44
CA ASP A 218 16.11 -12.91 41.28
C ASP A 218 15.80 -12.83 42.78
N ARG A 219 15.13 -11.75 43.22
CA ARG A 219 14.63 -11.64 44.60
C ARG A 219 13.62 -12.74 44.90
N LEU A 220 12.70 -13.02 43.99
CA LEU A 220 11.69 -14.07 44.16
C LEU A 220 12.31 -15.47 44.16
N ARG A 221 13.27 -15.76 43.28
CA ARG A 221 14.04 -17.03 43.28
C ARG A 221 14.79 -17.23 44.60
N ARG A 222 15.49 -16.20 45.11
CA ARG A 222 16.17 -16.27 46.41
C ARG A 222 15.20 -16.51 47.57
N LEU A 223 14.04 -15.86 47.54
CA LEU A 223 13.00 -16.06 48.56
C LEU A 223 12.44 -17.49 48.50
N HIS A 224 12.21 -18.01 47.30
CA HIS A 224 11.73 -19.38 47.09
C HIS A 224 12.74 -20.44 47.58
N GLN A 225 14.01 -20.28 47.25
CA GLN A 225 15.09 -21.16 47.72
C GLN A 225 15.24 -21.13 49.24
N ARG A 226 15.21 -19.93 49.85
CA ARG A 226 15.36 -19.75 51.30
C ARG A 226 14.28 -20.49 52.10
N HIS A 227 13.05 -20.52 51.58
CA HIS A 227 11.91 -21.08 52.29
C HIS A 227 11.48 -22.47 51.81
N GLY A 228 12.18 -23.05 50.83
CA GLY A 228 11.88 -24.39 50.29
C GLY A 228 10.58 -24.47 49.49
N GLY A 229 10.00 -23.33 49.10
CA GLY A 229 8.70 -23.24 48.43
C GLY A 229 7.96 -21.93 48.77
N LEU A 230 7.14 -21.43 47.84
CA LEU A 230 6.26 -20.27 48.08
C LEU A 230 4.84 -20.58 47.61
N GLN A 231 3.87 -20.05 48.35
CA GLN A 231 2.47 -20.01 47.95
C GLN A 231 2.12 -18.59 47.53
N LEU A 232 1.59 -18.46 46.33
CA LEU A 232 1.19 -17.18 45.74
C LEU A 232 -0.33 -17.06 45.74
N ARG A 233 -0.81 -15.83 45.93
CA ARG A 233 -2.16 -15.42 45.55
C ARG A 233 -2.04 -14.47 44.37
N VAL A 234 -2.61 -14.87 43.24
CA VAL A 234 -2.58 -14.12 41.98
C VAL A 234 -3.99 -13.61 41.71
N LYS A 235 -4.13 -12.30 41.51
CA LYS A 235 -5.41 -11.68 41.15
C LYS A 235 -5.19 -10.79 39.94
N VAL A 236 -5.81 -11.13 38.82
CA VAL A 236 -5.76 -10.39 37.55
C VAL A 236 -7.19 -10.19 37.07
N ASP A 237 -7.56 -8.94 36.84
CA ASP A 237 -8.86 -8.53 36.29
C ASP A 237 -8.63 -7.90 34.92
N VAL A 238 -9.03 -8.65 33.91
CA VAL A 238 -8.86 -8.34 32.49
C VAL A 238 -10.15 -8.67 31.76
N ARG A 239 -10.57 -7.79 30.86
CA ARG A 239 -11.73 -8.01 30.00
C ARG A 239 -11.28 -8.16 28.55
N LYS A 240 -11.60 -9.29 27.93
CA LYS A 240 -11.47 -9.47 26.47
C LYS A 240 -12.84 -9.38 25.81
N TYR A 241 -12.90 -8.75 24.64
CA TYR A 241 -14.14 -8.56 23.90
C TYR A 241 -13.87 -8.28 22.41
N VAL A 242 -14.89 -8.50 21.59
CA VAL A 242 -14.94 -7.98 20.22
C VAL A 242 -15.28 -6.49 20.29
N GLY A 243 -14.29 -5.63 20.00
CA GLY A 243 -14.38 -4.18 19.96
C GLY A 243 -13.77 -3.61 18.69
N HIS A 244 -13.06 -2.48 18.80
CA HIS A 244 -12.27 -1.91 17.72
C HIS A 244 -10.98 -1.30 18.27
N HIS A 245 -10.02 -1.10 17.38
CA HIS A 245 -8.94 -0.13 17.57
C HIS A 245 -9.10 0.98 16.54
N ASP A 246 -8.55 2.15 16.82
CA ASP A 246 -8.79 3.32 16.00
C ASP A 246 -7.64 3.58 15.02
N MET A 247 -8.00 4.07 13.84
CA MET A 247 -7.11 4.74 12.89
C MET A 247 -7.42 6.23 12.92
N VAL A 248 -6.51 7.03 13.46
CA VAL A 248 -6.61 8.49 13.44
C VAL A 248 -5.94 9.02 12.17
N SER A 249 -6.64 9.86 11.41
CA SER A 249 -6.09 10.56 10.25
C SER A 249 -6.04 12.06 10.50
N GLY A 250 -4.84 12.66 10.53
CA GLY A 250 -4.63 14.09 10.36
C GLY A 250 -4.57 14.47 8.89
N LEU A 251 -5.23 15.57 8.49
CA LEU A 251 -5.42 15.95 7.10
C LEU A 251 -4.96 17.38 6.83
N ILE A 252 -3.87 17.51 6.09
CA ILE A 252 -3.46 18.77 5.46
C ILE A 252 -4.07 18.74 4.05
N ARG A 253 -5.24 19.36 3.88
CA ARG A 253 -5.99 19.32 2.62
C ARG A 253 -5.20 19.99 1.50
N GLY A 254 -5.18 19.35 0.33
CA GLY A 254 -4.65 19.93 -0.90
C GLY A 254 -5.56 21.05 -1.45
N SER A 255 -5.02 21.94 -2.28
CA SER A 255 -5.79 23.00 -2.94
C SER A 255 -6.49 22.55 -4.22
N GLU A 256 -5.98 21.51 -4.88
CA GLU A 256 -6.43 21.13 -6.22
C GLU A 256 -7.22 19.83 -6.22
N ASP A 257 -6.55 18.68 -6.04
CA ASP A 257 -7.19 17.36 -6.02
C ASP A 257 -7.14 16.75 -4.61
N PRO A 258 -8.27 16.68 -3.90
CA PRO A 258 -8.32 16.11 -2.57
C PRO A 258 -8.27 14.58 -2.54
N GLN A 259 -8.41 13.88 -3.68
CA GLN A 259 -8.36 12.40 -3.76
C GLN A 259 -6.96 11.86 -4.02
N ASP A 260 -6.05 12.68 -4.53
CA ASP A 260 -4.64 12.36 -4.62
C ASP A 260 -3.96 12.63 -3.26
N GLU A 261 -3.30 11.62 -2.72
CA GLU A 261 -2.75 11.67 -1.36
C GLU A 261 -1.29 11.22 -1.26
N ILE A 262 -0.55 11.87 -0.36
CA ILE A 262 0.76 11.46 0.14
C ILE A 262 0.63 11.11 1.62
N TRP A 263 1.11 9.93 2.02
CA TRP A 263 0.87 9.42 3.37
C TRP A 263 2.12 9.50 4.26
N ALA A 264 1.91 9.79 5.54
CA ALA A 264 2.85 9.43 6.59
C ALA A 264 2.15 8.47 7.52
N ILE A 265 2.78 7.33 7.81
CA ILE A 265 2.26 6.35 8.75
C ILE A 265 3.18 6.30 9.98
N ALA A 266 2.58 6.27 11.16
CA ALA A 266 3.28 6.03 12.41
C ALA A 266 2.34 5.24 13.32
N HIS A 267 2.74 4.04 13.72
CA HIS A 267 1.88 3.21 14.56
C HIS A 267 1.64 3.85 15.94
N SER A 268 0.50 3.52 16.56
CA SER A 268 0.04 3.95 17.89
C SER A 268 -0.38 2.75 18.73
N GLY A 269 -0.60 2.94 20.04
CA GLY A 269 -1.06 1.87 20.92
C GLY A 269 0.06 0.99 21.46
N GLU A 270 1.27 1.56 21.57
CA GLU A 270 2.42 0.92 22.22
C GLU A 270 2.92 1.78 23.39
N PRO A 271 3.35 1.17 24.51
CA PRO A 271 3.50 1.90 25.78
C PRO A 271 4.77 2.76 25.91
N GLY A 272 5.71 2.70 24.97
CA GLY A 272 7.01 3.36 25.04
C GLY A 272 7.02 4.81 24.51
N ALA A 273 8.04 5.59 24.92
CA ALA A 273 8.21 6.97 24.47
C ALA A 273 8.83 7.06 23.07
N ILE A 274 9.88 6.28 22.81
CA ILE A 274 10.49 6.14 21.49
C ILE A 274 9.60 5.24 20.63
N ASP A 275 9.24 4.06 21.14
CA ASP A 275 8.40 3.09 20.46
C ASP A 275 6.99 3.04 21.10
N ASN A 276 6.00 3.75 20.55
CA ASN A 276 5.92 4.40 19.23
C ASN A 276 5.47 5.86 19.28
N ALA A 277 5.27 6.42 20.49
CA ALA A 277 4.75 7.76 20.71
C ALA A 277 5.55 8.85 19.96
N SER A 278 6.86 8.65 19.78
CA SER A 278 7.73 9.55 19.01
C SER A 278 7.29 9.73 17.55
N GLY A 279 6.89 8.66 16.86
CA GLY A 279 6.42 8.70 15.48
C GLY A 279 5.09 9.46 15.36
N CYS A 280 4.15 9.14 16.24
CA CYS A 280 2.87 9.84 16.35
C CYS A 280 3.03 11.35 16.65
N ALA A 281 3.97 11.71 17.53
CA ALA A 281 4.25 13.12 17.80
C ALA A 281 4.87 13.84 16.60
N VAL A 282 5.69 13.15 15.80
CA VAL A 282 6.22 13.69 14.54
C VAL A 282 5.10 13.97 13.55
N THR A 283 4.11 13.08 13.40
CA THR A 283 2.98 13.31 12.49
C THR A 283 2.19 14.55 12.89
N VAL A 284 1.93 14.76 14.19
CA VAL A 284 1.33 16.02 14.70
C VAL A 284 2.18 17.24 14.38
N GLU A 285 3.49 17.18 14.62
CA GLU A 285 4.39 18.31 14.39
C GLU A 285 4.51 18.67 12.89
N ILE A 286 4.38 17.68 11.99
CA ILE A 286 4.30 17.92 10.54
C ILE A 286 3.09 18.80 10.20
N ALA A 287 1.91 18.48 10.74
CA ALA A 287 0.71 19.31 10.57
C ALA A 287 0.93 20.73 11.09
N GLN A 288 1.50 20.85 12.30
CA GLN A 288 1.78 22.14 12.92
C GLN A 288 2.72 23.03 12.09
N ILE A 289 3.76 22.44 11.49
CA ILE A 289 4.70 23.15 10.63
C ILE A 289 4.00 23.62 9.36
N ILE A 290 3.33 22.72 8.66
CA ILE A 290 2.79 23.01 7.31
C ILE A 290 1.59 23.95 7.39
N GLU A 291 0.56 23.63 8.17
CA GLU A 291 -0.63 24.50 8.33
C GLU A 291 -0.24 25.84 8.96
N GLY A 292 0.69 25.85 9.92
CA GLY A 292 1.20 27.08 10.51
C GLY A 292 1.92 28.00 9.52
N LEU A 293 2.66 27.45 8.55
CA LEU A 293 3.29 28.23 7.49
C LEU A 293 2.30 28.64 6.38
N ILE A 294 1.28 27.83 6.10
CA ILE A 294 0.18 28.18 5.19
C ILE A 294 -0.62 29.35 5.76
N ALA A 295 -1.00 29.29 7.04
CA ALA A 295 -1.74 30.36 7.71
C ALA A 295 -0.97 31.70 7.72
N LYS A 296 0.36 31.65 7.73
CA LYS A 296 1.24 32.83 7.61
C LYS A 296 1.45 33.32 6.17
N GLY A 297 0.89 32.64 5.17
CA GLY A 297 1.12 32.93 3.75
C GLY A 297 2.54 32.65 3.27
N THR A 298 3.34 31.92 4.06
CA THR A 298 4.73 31.56 3.74
C THR A 298 4.79 30.35 2.81
N LEU A 299 3.89 29.39 3.02
CA LEU A 299 3.64 28.29 2.10
C LEU A 299 2.30 28.50 1.40
N ARG A 300 2.24 28.06 0.14
CA ARG A 300 0.94 27.76 -0.48
C ARG A 300 0.44 26.43 0.06
N ARG A 301 -0.87 26.20 -0.04
CA ARG A 301 -1.43 24.87 0.18
C ARG A 301 -0.89 23.93 -0.92
N PRO A 302 -0.46 22.70 -0.61
CA PRO A 302 0.04 21.76 -1.62
C PRO A 302 -1.09 21.36 -2.57
N ARG A 303 -0.77 20.86 -3.76
CA ARG A 303 -1.79 20.44 -4.75
C ARG A 303 -2.63 19.28 -4.25
N ARG A 304 -1.97 18.37 -3.55
CA ARG A 304 -2.49 17.09 -3.10
C ARG A 304 -2.56 17.06 -1.58
N THR A 305 -3.46 16.23 -1.06
CA THR A 305 -3.63 16.09 0.39
C THR A 305 -2.44 15.34 0.99
N ILE A 306 -1.95 15.80 2.14
CA ILE A 306 -1.04 15.02 2.98
C ILE A 306 -1.87 14.42 4.10
N ARG A 307 -1.90 13.08 4.17
CA ARG A 307 -2.61 12.32 5.20
C ARG A 307 -1.61 11.75 6.19
N LEU A 308 -1.87 11.97 7.47
CA LEU A 308 -1.02 11.64 8.59
C LEU A 308 -1.75 10.58 9.42
N LEU A 309 -1.36 9.32 9.29
CA LEU A 309 -2.06 8.17 9.85
C LEU A 309 -1.41 7.65 11.12
N ASN A 310 -2.23 7.45 12.14
CA ASN A 310 -1.85 6.81 13.39
C ASN A 310 -2.79 5.64 13.70
N ALA A 311 -2.24 4.45 13.82
CA ALA A 311 -3.01 3.21 13.96
C ALA A 311 -2.21 2.13 14.67
N TYR A 312 -2.90 1.11 15.16
CA TYR A 312 -2.22 -0.09 15.65
C TYR A 312 -1.37 -0.74 14.53
N GLU A 313 -0.10 -1.03 14.83
CA GLU A 313 0.92 -1.54 13.90
C GLU A 313 0.40 -2.68 13.01
N CYS A 314 0.62 -2.63 11.69
CA CYS A 314 0.00 -3.44 10.63
C CYS A 314 -1.52 -3.33 10.52
N TYR A 315 -2.22 -3.68 11.60
CA TYR A 315 -3.64 -4.01 11.59
C TYR A 315 -4.48 -2.82 11.15
N GLY A 316 -4.14 -1.62 11.65
CA GLY A 316 -4.83 -0.42 11.24
C GLY A 316 -4.57 -0.08 9.78
N PHE A 317 -3.31 0.00 9.37
CA PHE A 317 -2.96 0.49 8.03
C PHE A 317 -3.46 -0.45 6.93
N PHE A 318 -3.28 -1.76 7.10
CA PHE A 318 -3.73 -2.74 6.11
C PHE A 318 -5.23 -2.90 6.06
N ALA A 319 -5.92 -2.92 7.22
CA ALA A 319 -7.37 -2.97 7.24
C ALA A 319 -7.98 -1.70 6.65
N TYR A 320 -7.39 -0.53 6.94
CA TYR A 320 -7.82 0.73 6.35
C TYR A 320 -7.64 0.72 4.83
N LEU A 321 -6.49 0.27 4.34
CA LEU A 321 -6.23 0.19 2.89
C LEU A 321 -7.13 -0.86 2.18
N GLU A 322 -7.46 -1.97 2.82
CA GLU A 322 -8.36 -3.00 2.27
C GLU A 322 -9.82 -2.53 2.22
N ARG A 323 -10.26 -1.73 3.22
CA ARG A 323 -11.66 -1.26 3.36
C ARG A 323 -11.94 0.04 2.61
N GLU A 324 -11.04 1.01 2.70
CA GLU A 324 -11.21 2.31 2.07
C GLU A 324 -10.84 2.21 0.59
N HIS A 325 -11.84 1.92 -0.22
CA HIS A 325 -11.71 1.89 -1.68
C HIS A 325 -11.63 3.32 -2.24
N SER A 326 -10.44 3.91 -2.19
CA SER A 326 -10.13 5.13 -2.92
C SER A 326 -10.05 4.87 -4.43
N LEU A 327 -10.28 5.91 -5.25
CA LEU A 327 -10.13 5.83 -6.70
C LEU A 327 -8.71 5.40 -7.11
N GLN A 328 -7.71 5.80 -6.32
CA GLN A 328 -6.33 5.39 -6.47
C GLN A 328 -5.66 5.20 -5.11
N THR A 329 -4.68 4.31 -5.06
CA THR A 329 -3.79 4.19 -3.90
C THR A 329 -2.99 5.47 -3.70
N PRO A 330 -2.45 5.74 -2.50
CA PRO A 330 -1.56 6.88 -2.29
C PRO A 330 -0.39 6.88 -3.28
N MET A 331 0.17 8.05 -3.56
CA MET A 331 1.18 8.15 -4.62
C MET A 331 2.58 7.79 -4.10
N ALA A 332 2.85 8.14 -2.85
CA ALA A 332 4.06 7.85 -2.10
C ALA A 332 3.78 8.08 -0.61
N GLY A 333 4.71 7.68 0.25
CA GLY A 333 4.63 8.02 1.65
C GLY A 333 5.92 7.76 2.43
N VAL A 334 5.82 7.75 3.75
CA VAL A 334 6.92 7.43 4.65
C VAL A 334 6.40 6.76 5.92
N CYS A 335 7.09 5.73 6.37
CA CYS A 335 6.93 5.15 7.70
C CYS A 335 7.80 5.94 8.68
N ILE A 336 7.22 6.42 9.77
CA ILE A 336 7.90 7.20 10.81
C ILE A 336 7.78 6.42 12.10
N ASP A 337 8.82 5.69 12.45
CA ASP A 337 8.82 4.84 13.63
C ASP A 337 10.16 4.92 14.37
N THR A 338 10.09 4.87 15.70
CA THR A 338 11.24 4.88 16.61
C THR A 338 12.25 6.02 16.34
N VAL A 339 11.78 7.27 16.35
CA VAL A 339 12.54 8.47 15.94
C VAL A 339 12.94 9.39 17.10
N GLY A 340 14.00 10.16 16.90
CA GLY A 340 14.40 11.25 17.81
C GLY A 340 15.15 10.82 19.07
N ALA A 341 15.60 9.56 19.15
CA ALA A 341 16.45 9.08 20.24
C ALA A 341 17.73 9.93 20.35
N LYS A 342 18.23 10.15 21.57
CA LYS A 342 19.51 10.87 21.76
C LYS A 342 20.63 10.17 21.00
N PRO A 343 21.64 10.91 20.48
CA PRO A 343 22.83 10.30 19.88
C PRO A 343 23.51 9.26 20.78
N SER A 344 23.50 9.44 22.11
CA SER A 344 24.04 8.46 23.06
C SER A 344 23.22 7.15 23.14
N VAL A 345 21.96 7.15 22.70
CA VAL A 345 21.05 6.01 22.71
C VAL A 345 21.14 5.23 21.41
N CYS A 346 21.18 5.92 20.25
CA CYS A 346 21.23 5.32 18.91
C CYS A 346 22.63 5.30 18.27
N GLY A 347 23.69 5.57 19.04
CA GLY A 347 25.05 5.70 18.47
C GLY A 347 25.19 6.84 17.45
N GLY A 348 24.38 7.89 17.57
CA GLY A 348 24.36 9.04 16.67
C GLY A 348 23.78 8.75 15.29
N ARG A 349 23.11 7.62 15.09
CA ARG A 349 22.58 7.22 13.79
C ARG A 349 21.18 7.79 13.57
N LEU A 350 20.97 8.39 12.40
CA LEU A 350 19.64 8.66 11.84
C LEU A 350 19.54 7.85 10.55
N GLU A 351 18.62 6.91 10.52
CA GLU A 351 18.54 5.91 9.47
C GLU A 351 17.43 6.25 8.49
N TRP A 352 17.71 6.01 7.22
CA TRP A 352 16.75 6.08 6.13
C TRP A 352 16.80 4.77 5.37
N HIS A 353 15.84 3.92 5.65
CA HIS A 353 15.63 2.65 4.96
C HIS A 353 14.91 2.91 3.65
N ALA A 354 15.48 2.41 2.56
CA ALA A 354 14.88 2.49 1.24
C ALA A 354 13.50 1.80 1.19
N THR A 355 12.65 2.21 0.25
CA THR A 355 11.46 1.43 -0.13
C THR A 355 11.88 0.10 -0.78
N ILE A 356 10.92 -0.81 -0.99
CA ILE A 356 11.15 -2.03 -1.78
C ILE A 356 11.81 -1.65 -3.12
N PRO A 357 12.97 -2.25 -3.48
CA PRO A 357 13.77 -1.81 -4.64
C PRO A 357 12.98 -1.69 -5.95
N SER A 358 12.00 -2.57 -6.13
CA SER A 358 11.15 -2.66 -7.32
C SER A 358 9.89 -1.75 -7.27
N SER A 359 9.73 -0.89 -6.26
CA SER A 359 8.53 -0.06 -6.05
C SER A 359 8.61 1.32 -6.72
N ALA A 360 9.65 2.10 -6.40
CA ALA A 360 9.99 3.37 -7.04
C ALA A 360 11.16 4.04 -6.28
N GLY A 361 12.40 3.69 -6.60
CA GLY A 361 13.58 4.16 -5.86
C GLY A 361 13.84 5.67 -5.90
N PHE A 362 13.05 6.45 -6.66
CA PHE A 362 13.19 7.90 -6.66
C PHE A 362 12.83 8.55 -5.32
N VAL A 363 11.91 7.93 -4.56
CA VAL A 363 11.51 8.46 -3.25
C VAL A 363 12.66 8.40 -2.25
N ASP A 364 13.55 7.41 -2.40
CA ASP A 364 14.66 7.16 -1.47
C ASP A 364 15.70 8.27 -1.56
N TRP A 365 16.16 8.58 -2.78
CA TRP A 365 17.16 9.63 -2.95
C TRP A 365 16.56 11.03 -2.76
N ILE A 366 15.26 11.24 -2.98
CA ILE A 366 14.60 12.51 -2.61
C ILE A 366 14.65 12.70 -1.09
N GLY A 367 14.27 11.66 -0.33
CA GLY A 367 14.39 11.65 1.14
C GLY A 367 15.81 11.90 1.60
N GLU A 368 16.80 11.22 1.00
CA GLU A 368 18.23 11.45 1.29
C GLU A 368 18.63 12.92 1.12
N LYS A 369 18.27 13.55 -0.01
CA LYS A 369 18.66 14.94 -0.28
C LYS A 369 18.06 15.91 0.73
N ILE A 370 16.80 15.68 1.11
CA ILE A 370 16.10 16.50 2.10
C ILE A 370 16.73 16.29 3.49
N LEU A 371 16.98 15.06 3.91
CA LEU A 371 17.62 14.75 5.18
C LEU A 371 19.02 15.38 5.29
N ARG A 372 19.84 15.26 4.24
CA ARG A 372 21.17 15.91 4.18
C ARG A 372 21.05 17.42 4.28
N ALA A 373 20.08 18.03 3.58
CA ALA A 373 19.85 19.46 3.65
C ALA A 373 19.39 19.90 5.05
N THR A 374 18.51 19.13 5.70
CA THR A 374 18.03 19.41 7.06
C THR A 374 19.18 19.35 8.07
N LEU A 375 20.00 18.30 8.04
CA LEU A 375 21.18 18.17 8.91
C LEU A 375 22.23 19.26 8.65
N GLY A 376 22.33 19.73 7.40
CA GLY A 376 23.19 20.87 7.04
C GLY A 376 22.70 22.20 7.64
N ASN A 377 21.39 22.43 7.64
CA ASN A 377 20.74 23.64 8.19
C ASN A 377 20.60 23.60 9.72
N TYR A 378 20.52 22.41 10.32
CA TYR A 378 20.30 22.24 11.75
C TYR A 378 21.19 21.12 12.32
N LYS A 379 22.41 21.51 12.72
CA LYS A 379 23.44 20.57 13.21
C LYS A 379 23.25 20.13 14.66
N ALA A 380 22.34 20.76 15.42
CA ALA A 380 22.24 20.60 16.87
C ALA A 380 21.83 19.18 17.32
N ALA A 381 21.25 18.37 16.43
CA ALA A 381 20.86 17.00 16.76
C ALA A 381 22.04 16.03 16.87
N GLY A 382 23.19 16.33 16.26
CA GLY A 382 24.38 15.48 16.33
C GLY A 382 24.26 14.14 15.59
N TYR A 383 23.31 14.00 14.66
CA TYR A 383 23.13 12.76 13.90
C TYR A 383 24.04 12.64 12.68
N LYS A 384 24.38 11.40 12.37
CA LYS A 384 24.95 10.94 11.11
C LYS A 384 23.88 10.20 10.32
N LEU A 385 23.55 10.73 9.13
CA LEU A 385 22.63 10.07 8.21
C LEU A 385 23.21 8.74 7.72
N CYS A 386 22.44 7.68 7.88
CA CYS A 386 22.77 6.31 7.53
C CYS A 386 21.71 5.81 6.53
N MET A 387 22.06 5.75 5.25
CA MET A 387 21.19 5.13 4.25
C MET A 387 21.23 3.62 4.43
N GLU A 388 20.09 2.96 4.47
CA GLU A 388 19.95 1.52 4.72
C GLU A 388 19.08 0.86 3.65
N ASP A 389 19.26 -0.43 3.45
CA ASP A 389 18.43 -1.23 2.55
C ASP A 389 17.00 -1.32 3.09
N PHE A 390 16.05 -1.69 2.21
CA PHE A 390 14.69 -1.98 2.64
C PHE A 390 14.70 -2.99 3.78
N MET A 391 14.01 -2.63 4.87
CA MET A 391 13.77 -3.49 5.99
C MET A 391 12.28 -3.71 6.08
N SER A 392 11.86 -4.98 6.01
CA SER A 392 10.49 -5.36 6.29
C SER A 392 10.27 -5.23 7.78
N THR A 393 9.66 -4.12 8.18
CA THR A 393 8.91 -4.05 9.43
C THR A 393 7.48 -4.50 9.12
N SER A 394 6.67 -4.56 10.17
CA SER A 394 5.26 -4.91 10.01
C SER A 394 4.55 -3.84 9.14
N ASP A 395 4.83 -2.55 9.37
CA ASP A 395 4.21 -1.42 8.62
C ASP A 395 4.79 -1.19 7.21
N THR A 396 6.10 -1.39 6.99
CA THR A 396 6.73 -1.02 5.70
C THR A 396 6.36 -1.96 4.55
N LEU A 397 5.68 -3.08 4.83
CA LEU A 397 5.10 -3.95 3.80
C LEU A 397 4.06 -3.25 2.94
N ILE A 398 3.49 -2.12 3.39
CA ILE A 398 2.67 -1.22 2.55
C ILE A 398 3.41 -0.71 1.31
N GLY A 399 4.73 -0.87 1.29
CA GLY A 399 5.61 -0.62 0.14
C GLY A 399 5.40 -1.52 -1.08
N ASP A 400 4.63 -2.61 -0.96
CA ASP A 400 4.39 -3.57 -2.05
C ASP A 400 3.80 -2.87 -3.28
N PRO A 401 4.47 -2.91 -4.44
CA PRO A 401 4.07 -2.12 -5.59
C PRO A 401 2.77 -2.58 -6.27
N GLN A 402 2.24 -3.78 -5.98
CA GLN A 402 0.97 -4.21 -6.58
C GLN A 402 -0.26 -3.66 -5.85
N TYR A 403 -0.16 -3.31 -4.57
CA TYR A 403 -1.33 -2.82 -3.80
C TYR A 403 -1.10 -1.46 -3.12
N GLY A 404 0.13 -1.16 -2.70
CA GLY A 404 0.41 0.02 -1.91
C GLY A 404 1.13 1.10 -2.71
N TYR A 405 2.14 1.66 -2.08
CA TYR A 405 2.87 2.82 -2.57
C TYR A 405 4.30 2.84 -2.03
N PRO A 406 5.27 3.44 -2.75
CA PRO A 406 6.64 3.49 -2.27
C PRO A 406 6.71 4.23 -0.92
N CYS A 407 7.24 3.53 0.09
CA CYS A 407 7.14 3.92 1.49
C CYS A 407 8.45 3.62 2.24
N PRO A 408 9.48 4.49 2.10
CA PRO A 408 10.70 4.42 2.91
C PRO A 408 10.41 4.57 4.41
N TRP A 409 11.40 4.23 5.24
CA TRP A 409 11.28 4.29 6.70
C TRP A 409 12.41 5.13 7.31
N ILE A 410 12.02 6.11 8.13
CA ILE A 410 12.95 6.90 8.94
C ILE A 410 12.96 6.38 10.38
N THR A 411 14.16 6.20 10.95
CA THR A 411 14.28 5.71 12.32
C THR A 411 15.59 6.10 13.02
N THR A 412 15.59 6.01 14.34
CA THR A 412 16.77 6.02 15.23
C THR A 412 16.88 4.71 16.04
N HIS A 413 16.30 3.62 15.53
CA HIS A 413 16.15 2.34 16.22
C HIS A 413 17.47 1.61 16.51
N HIS A 414 18.46 1.69 15.61
CA HIS A 414 19.68 0.90 15.76
C HIS A 414 20.86 1.72 16.30
N LYS A 415 21.78 1.02 16.98
CA LYS A 415 23.11 1.50 17.41
C LYS A 415 24.18 1.15 16.36
N GLU A 416 25.45 1.34 16.70
CA GLU A 416 26.56 0.87 15.85
C GLU A 416 26.53 -0.67 15.72
N GLY A 417 26.63 -1.17 14.49
CA GLY A 417 26.52 -2.60 14.13
C GLY A 417 25.17 -2.95 13.49
N LYS A 418 25.15 -3.92 12.57
CA LYS A 418 23.91 -4.35 11.91
C LYS A 418 23.05 -5.15 12.90
N GLY A 419 21.82 -4.69 13.17
CA GLY A 419 20.85 -5.38 14.02
C GLY A 419 21.01 -5.16 15.53
N SER A 420 21.80 -4.18 15.98
CA SER A 420 21.87 -3.78 17.40
C SER A 420 20.79 -2.73 17.70
N THR A 421 19.74 -3.08 18.42
CA THR A 421 18.69 -2.15 18.86
C THR A 421 19.15 -1.33 20.08
N TRP A 422 18.44 -0.25 20.42
CA TRP A 422 18.70 0.45 21.68
C TRP A 422 18.28 -0.37 22.92
N ASP A 423 18.94 -0.15 24.06
CA ASP A 423 18.92 -1.09 25.21
C ASP A 423 17.58 -1.21 25.94
N ALA A 424 16.76 -0.15 25.90
CA ALA A 424 15.49 -0.10 26.59
C ALA A 424 14.29 -0.42 25.67
N TYR A 425 14.56 -0.91 24.46
CA TYR A 425 13.56 -1.27 23.46
C TYR A 425 12.54 -2.28 24.01
N HIS A 426 11.26 -2.04 23.72
CA HIS A 426 10.13 -2.83 24.24
C HIS A 426 10.20 -3.05 25.75
N SER A 427 10.47 -2.00 26.53
CA SER A 427 10.53 -2.13 27.99
C SER A 427 10.04 -0.87 28.70
N SER A 428 9.73 -1.00 29.99
CA SER A 428 9.35 0.14 30.83
C SER A 428 10.45 1.18 30.99
N ALA A 429 11.68 0.92 30.54
CA ALA A 429 12.75 1.90 30.47
C ALA A 429 12.68 2.80 29.22
N ASP A 430 11.76 2.53 28.27
CA ASP A 430 11.48 3.42 27.15
C ASP A 430 10.74 4.68 27.62
N GLN A 431 11.52 5.67 28.04
CA GLN A 431 11.02 6.87 28.71
C GLN A 431 11.48 8.13 27.97
N LEU A 432 10.74 9.22 28.18
CA LEU A 432 10.95 10.51 27.52
C LEU A 432 12.39 11.04 27.63
N ASN A 433 13.09 10.70 28.72
CA ASN A 433 14.48 11.10 28.95
C ASN A 433 15.48 10.50 27.95
N LEU A 434 15.10 9.49 27.15
CA LEU A 434 15.93 8.92 26.09
C LEU A 434 15.88 9.73 24.78
N LEU A 435 14.90 10.63 24.65
CA LEU A 435 14.68 11.44 23.45
C LEU A 435 15.41 12.79 23.49
N SER A 436 15.69 13.35 22.31
CA SER A 436 16.32 14.66 22.14
C SER A 436 15.35 15.63 21.48
N ALA A 437 15.14 16.81 22.07
CA ALA A 437 14.35 17.87 21.42
C ALA A 437 14.94 18.25 20.05
N ALA A 438 16.26 18.35 19.94
CA ALA A 438 16.91 18.61 18.66
C ALA A 438 16.70 17.44 17.67
N GLY A 439 16.69 16.21 18.18
CA GLY A 439 16.42 15.00 17.40
C GLY A 439 15.01 14.98 16.82
N MET A 440 14.00 15.24 17.67
CA MET A 440 12.60 15.36 17.26
C MET A 440 12.43 16.44 16.18
N LYS A 441 13.01 17.63 16.40
CA LYS A 441 12.96 18.73 15.43
C LYS A 441 13.54 18.34 14.07
N THR A 442 14.69 17.66 14.04
CA THR A 442 15.29 17.16 12.79
C THR A 442 14.35 16.20 12.05
N CYS A 443 13.76 15.24 12.77
CA CYS A 443 12.84 14.26 12.18
C CYS A 443 11.57 14.93 11.64
N SER A 444 10.92 15.79 12.44
CA SER A 444 9.71 16.51 12.02
C SER A 444 9.93 17.43 10.82
N VAL A 445 11.00 18.22 10.82
CA VAL A 445 11.28 19.15 9.70
C VAL A 445 11.60 18.39 8.42
N SER A 446 12.43 17.34 8.50
CA SER A 446 12.78 16.56 7.32
C SER A 446 11.57 15.86 6.71
N MET A 447 10.68 15.29 7.53
CA MET A 447 9.47 14.63 7.04
C MET A 447 8.41 15.61 6.56
N ALA A 448 8.22 16.76 7.21
CA ALA A 448 7.34 17.82 6.71
C ALA A 448 7.80 18.33 5.34
N ALA A 449 9.11 18.54 5.17
CA ALA A 449 9.70 18.97 3.91
C ALA A 449 9.55 17.91 2.80
N TYR A 450 9.80 16.64 3.12
CA TYR A 450 9.64 15.51 2.21
C TYR A 450 8.21 15.35 1.71
N LEU A 451 7.25 15.30 2.63
CA LEU A 451 5.83 15.14 2.31
C LEU A 451 5.29 16.34 1.53
N TYR A 452 5.60 17.56 1.96
CA TYR A 452 5.16 18.77 1.27
C TYR A 452 5.70 18.83 -0.17
N TRP A 453 6.98 18.53 -0.37
CA TRP A 453 7.57 18.59 -1.71
C TRP A 453 6.96 17.56 -2.66
N LEU A 454 6.69 16.34 -2.19
CA LEU A 454 5.98 15.33 -2.97
C LEU A 454 4.53 15.74 -3.28
N ALA A 455 3.81 16.26 -2.28
CA ALA A 455 2.41 16.66 -2.43
C ALA A 455 2.21 17.87 -3.36
N ASP A 456 3.21 18.75 -3.46
CA ASP A 456 3.19 19.93 -4.32
C ASP A 456 3.90 19.73 -5.68
N MET A 457 4.39 18.52 -5.97
CA MET A 457 5.10 18.23 -7.22
C MET A 457 4.18 18.45 -8.44
N ASP A 458 4.70 19.19 -9.42
CA ASP A 458 4.06 19.48 -10.71
C ASP A 458 4.75 18.73 -11.86
N THR A 459 4.24 18.90 -13.08
CA THR A 459 4.82 18.29 -14.29
C THR A 459 6.30 18.60 -14.46
N THR A 460 6.71 19.87 -14.28
CA THR A 460 8.13 20.25 -14.43
C THR A 460 9.01 19.50 -13.44
N SER A 461 8.61 19.43 -12.18
CA SER A 461 9.37 18.75 -11.15
C SER A 461 9.39 17.23 -11.38
N ALA A 462 8.25 16.63 -11.75
CA ALA A 462 8.15 15.20 -12.05
C ALA A 462 9.08 14.79 -13.22
N LEU A 463 9.14 15.61 -14.29
CA LEU A 463 10.04 15.37 -15.42
C LEU A 463 11.53 15.51 -15.04
N GLN A 464 11.87 16.47 -14.16
CA GLN A 464 13.24 16.55 -13.63
C GLN A 464 13.61 15.31 -12.82
N VAL A 465 12.69 14.79 -11.99
CA VAL A 465 12.89 13.53 -11.25
C VAL A 465 13.05 12.36 -12.21
N ALA A 466 12.25 12.29 -13.28
CA ALA A 466 12.36 11.24 -14.28
C ALA A 466 13.74 11.21 -14.95
N LYS A 467 14.27 12.38 -15.33
CA LYS A 467 15.63 12.52 -15.90
C LYS A 467 16.71 12.12 -14.89
N SER A 468 16.60 12.57 -13.64
CA SER A 468 17.53 12.20 -12.57
C SER A 468 17.54 10.70 -12.27
N GLU A 469 16.36 10.07 -12.22
CA GLU A 469 16.22 8.65 -11.97
C GLU A 469 16.72 7.80 -13.13
N THR A 470 16.43 8.22 -14.36
CA THR A 470 16.98 7.60 -15.57
C THR A 470 18.50 7.60 -15.52
N LYS A 471 19.11 8.77 -15.27
CA LYS A 471 20.57 8.89 -15.16
C LYS A 471 21.14 8.00 -14.06
N ARG A 472 20.50 7.95 -12.89
CA ARG A 472 20.91 7.10 -11.77
C ARG A 472 20.95 5.63 -12.16
N LEU A 473 19.90 5.13 -12.81
CA LEU A 473 19.79 3.72 -13.18
C LEU A 473 20.68 3.33 -14.37
N THR A 474 20.88 4.23 -15.35
CA THR A 474 21.88 4.00 -16.41
C THR A 474 23.29 3.94 -15.85
N ASP A 475 23.62 4.79 -14.85
CA ASP A 475 24.92 4.75 -14.18
C ASP A 475 25.14 3.43 -13.44
N VAL A 476 24.09 2.85 -12.83
CA VAL A 476 24.17 1.52 -12.20
C VAL A 476 24.52 0.45 -13.24
N ILE A 477 23.92 0.49 -14.43
CA ILE A 477 24.28 -0.43 -15.54
C ILE A 477 25.75 -0.24 -15.93
N ASP A 478 26.16 1.00 -16.20
CA ASP A 478 27.50 1.29 -16.72
C ASP A 478 28.59 0.84 -15.75
N THR A 479 28.38 1.09 -14.46
CA THR A 479 29.35 0.73 -13.41
C THR A 479 29.31 -0.74 -13.01
N SER A 480 28.17 -1.42 -13.18
CA SER A 480 28.02 -2.87 -12.94
C SER A 480 28.27 -3.74 -14.17
N ARG A 481 28.60 -3.14 -15.33
CA ARG A 481 28.65 -3.80 -16.64
C ARG A 481 29.47 -5.10 -16.69
N ARG A 482 30.54 -5.20 -15.91
CA ARG A 482 31.42 -6.39 -15.88
C ARG A 482 30.78 -7.62 -15.24
N ARG A 483 29.86 -7.42 -14.29
CA ARG A 483 29.16 -8.51 -13.59
C ARG A 483 27.73 -8.74 -14.08
N LEU A 484 27.11 -7.73 -14.70
CA LEU A 484 25.72 -7.76 -15.14
C LEU A 484 25.53 -8.73 -16.32
N ASP A 485 24.51 -9.56 -16.24
CA ASP A 485 23.99 -10.33 -17.37
C ASP A 485 22.70 -9.70 -17.90
N ARG A 486 22.11 -10.32 -18.93
CA ARG A 486 20.90 -9.80 -19.56
C ARG A 486 19.74 -9.68 -18.56
N ALA A 487 19.55 -10.68 -17.69
CA ALA A 487 18.48 -10.65 -16.70
C ALA A 487 18.66 -9.51 -15.68
N GLY A 488 19.90 -9.16 -15.33
CA GLY A 488 20.19 -8.04 -14.44
C GLY A 488 19.94 -6.69 -15.10
N ALA A 489 20.26 -6.56 -16.40
CA ALA A 489 19.92 -5.36 -17.17
C ALA A 489 18.40 -5.19 -17.32
N ASP A 490 17.69 -6.30 -17.56
CA ASP A 490 16.22 -6.29 -17.64
C ASP A 490 15.59 -5.95 -16.27
N TYR A 491 16.11 -6.46 -15.16
CA TYR A 491 15.68 -6.07 -13.81
C TYR A 491 15.79 -4.55 -13.56
N ILE A 492 16.90 -3.93 -13.94
CA ILE A 492 17.09 -2.48 -13.80
C ILE A 492 16.12 -1.71 -14.71
N ALA A 493 15.96 -2.15 -15.96
CA ALA A 493 15.04 -1.52 -16.92
C ALA A 493 13.57 -1.63 -16.47
N GLU A 494 13.18 -2.77 -15.90
CA GLU A 494 11.85 -2.96 -15.31
C GLU A 494 11.64 -2.04 -14.10
N THR A 495 12.63 -1.91 -13.23
CA THR A 495 12.56 -0.97 -12.09
C THR A 495 12.44 0.47 -12.55
N HIS A 496 13.16 0.86 -13.61
CA HIS A 496 13.01 2.17 -14.24
C HIS A 496 11.59 2.41 -14.74
N GLU A 497 11.01 1.44 -15.47
CA GLU A 497 9.66 1.57 -16.01
C GLU A 497 8.61 1.69 -14.89
N VAL A 498 8.74 0.93 -13.79
CA VAL A 498 7.87 1.11 -12.61
C VAL A 498 8.01 2.53 -12.06
N GLY A 499 9.24 3.03 -11.92
CA GLY A 499 9.51 4.41 -11.52
C GLY A 499 8.85 5.45 -12.44
N MET A 500 8.93 5.25 -13.76
CA MET A 500 8.30 6.14 -14.75
C MET A 500 6.76 6.13 -14.65
N GLN A 501 6.16 4.95 -14.43
CA GLN A 501 4.71 4.83 -14.25
C GLN A 501 4.23 5.51 -12.97
N ARG A 502 4.99 5.38 -11.88
CA ARG A 502 4.69 6.06 -10.61
C ARG A 502 4.87 7.57 -10.72
N LEU A 503 5.92 8.06 -11.38
CA LEU A 503 6.13 9.50 -11.61
C LEU A 503 5.05 10.14 -12.48
N GLN A 504 4.50 9.40 -13.46
CA GLN A 504 3.42 9.92 -14.29
C GLN A 504 2.17 10.30 -13.49
N ARG A 505 1.94 9.70 -12.32
CA ARG A 505 0.83 10.11 -11.43
C ARG A 505 1.01 11.53 -10.89
N PHE A 506 2.23 12.04 -10.83
CA PHE A 506 2.52 13.40 -10.36
C PHE A 506 2.33 14.49 -11.40
N LEU A 507 2.07 14.15 -12.66
CA LEU A 507 1.84 15.11 -13.73
C LEU A 507 0.63 16.00 -13.42
N TRP A 508 0.80 17.30 -13.59
CA TRP A 508 -0.18 18.33 -13.30
C TRP A 508 -0.04 19.49 -14.29
N GLY A 509 -0.89 19.50 -15.32
CA GLY A 509 -0.79 20.41 -16.46
C GLY A 509 0.41 20.12 -17.38
N GLY A 510 0.62 21.00 -18.36
CA GLY A 510 1.66 20.92 -19.38
C GLY A 510 1.19 20.35 -20.72
N ASP A 511 1.96 20.64 -21.77
CA ASP A 511 1.72 20.13 -23.12
C ASP A 511 1.96 18.61 -23.18
N ARG A 512 0.92 17.87 -23.59
CA ARG A 512 0.96 16.40 -23.61
C ARG A 512 2.05 15.86 -24.52
N ALA A 513 2.21 16.44 -25.70
CA ALA A 513 3.16 15.94 -26.69
C ALA A 513 4.61 16.08 -26.18
N ALA A 514 4.94 17.24 -25.60
CA ALA A 514 6.22 17.49 -24.95
C ALA A 514 6.46 16.55 -23.77
N ILE A 515 5.47 16.32 -22.90
CA ILE A 515 5.58 15.39 -21.77
C ILE A 515 5.88 13.97 -22.28
N GLN A 516 5.11 13.50 -23.27
CA GLN A 516 5.31 12.17 -23.86
C GLN A 516 6.68 12.03 -24.53
N GLN A 517 7.16 13.08 -25.19
CA GLN A 517 8.51 13.11 -25.75
C GLN A 517 9.57 12.96 -24.66
N GLU A 518 9.52 13.75 -23.59
CA GLU A 518 10.53 13.70 -22.52
C GLU A 518 10.56 12.34 -21.80
N ILE A 519 9.39 11.76 -21.51
CA ILE A 519 9.28 10.43 -20.92
C ILE A 519 9.79 9.37 -21.91
N GLY A 520 9.46 9.53 -23.20
CA GLY A 520 9.94 8.68 -24.28
C GLY A 520 11.46 8.68 -24.40
N GLU A 521 12.10 9.84 -24.29
CA GLU A 521 13.56 9.98 -24.27
C GLU A 521 14.18 9.27 -23.07
N CYS A 522 13.58 9.40 -21.88
CA CYS A 522 14.03 8.68 -20.68
C CYS A 522 13.98 7.15 -20.88
N ARG A 523 12.87 6.63 -21.42
CA ARG A 523 12.71 5.20 -21.73
C ARG A 523 13.69 4.74 -22.81
N ALA A 524 13.92 5.55 -23.84
CA ALA A 524 14.87 5.24 -24.90
C ALA A 524 16.31 5.15 -24.38
N GLN A 525 16.72 6.09 -23.51
CA GLN A 525 18.03 6.07 -22.85
C GLN A 525 18.21 4.79 -22.01
N MET A 526 17.22 4.44 -21.19
CA MET A 526 17.24 3.22 -20.38
C MET A 526 17.34 1.95 -21.25
N SER A 527 16.51 1.85 -22.29
CA SER A 527 16.51 0.73 -23.24
C SER A 527 17.87 0.59 -23.94
N ALA A 528 18.44 1.72 -24.40
CA ALA A 528 19.76 1.74 -25.01
C ALA A 528 20.86 1.28 -24.04
N ALA A 529 20.84 1.71 -22.78
CA ALA A 529 21.78 1.27 -21.77
C ALA A 529 21.66 -0.24 -21.49
N ALA A 530 20.45 -0.75 -21.30
CA ALA A 530 20.21 -2.18 -21.08
C ALA A 530 20.62 -3.05 -22.28
N ALA A 531 20.42 -2.57 -23.52
CA ALA A 531 20.82 -3.27 -24.74
C ALA A 531 22.35 -3.45 -24.88
N GLN A 532 23.16 -2.65 -24.18
CA GLN A 532 24.61 -2.79 -24.19
C GLN A 532 25.11 -4.04 -23.45
N VAL A 533 24.27 -4.66 -22.62
CA VAL A 533 24.58 -5.86 -21.84
C VAL A 533 24.20 -7.10 -22.65
N LYS A 534 25.19 -7.71 -23.30
CA LYS A 534 25.01 -8.87 -24.20
C LYS A 534 25.19 -10.23 -23.53
N LYS A 535 25.76 -10.27 -22.32
CA LYS A 535 26.05 -11.52 -21.62
C LYS A 535 24.74 -12.23 -21.27
N GLN A 536 24.43 -13.33 -21.96
CA GLN A 536 23.31 -14.18 -21.58
C GLN A 536 23.69 -14.97 -20.32
N GLY A 537 22.74 -15.07 -19.38
CA GLY A 537 22.86 -16.02 -18.28
C GLY A 537 22.92 -17.47 -18.79
N PRO A 538 23.34 -18.41 -17.95
CA PRO A 538 23.34 -19.82 -18.33
C PRO A 538 21.91 -20.27 -18.72
N LYS A 539 21.75 -20.86 -19.91
CA LYS A 539 20.48 -21.47 -20.31
C LYS A 539 20.22 -22.68 -19.42
N ARG A 540 19.18 -22.61 -18.59
CA ARG A 540 18.71 -23.73 -17.76
C ARG A 540 17.56 -24.43 -18.49
N ARG A 541 17.55 -25.76 -18.48
CA ARG A 541 16.37 -26.53 -18.88
C ARG A 541 15.30 -26.30 -17.80
N LEU A 542 14.14 -25.80 -18.20
CA LEU A 542 13.06 -25.50 -17.27
C LEU A 542 12.16 -26.72 -17.09
N ASP A 543 11.90 -27.08 -15.84
CA ASP A 543 10.86 -28.05 -15.49
C ASP A 543 9.47 -27.42 -15.67
N ALA A 544 8.42 -28.25 -15.60
CA ALA A 544 7.04 -27.77 -15.74
C ALA A 544 6.69 -26.68 -14.72
N SER A 545 6.99 -26.90 -13.44
CA SER A 545 6.72 -25.95 -12.35
C SER A 545 7.39 -24.58 -12.54
N ALA A 546 8.53 -24.53 -13.26
CA ALA A 546 9.28 -23.32 -13.56
C ALA A 546 8.71 -22.49 -14.73
N ARG A 547 7.80 -23.07 -15.53
CA ARG A 547 7.15 -22.44 -16.68
C ARG A 547 5.79 -21.82 -16.36
N ARG A 548 5.22 -22.11 -15.18
CA ARG A 548 3.98 -21.47 -14.71
C ARG A 548 4.18 -19.97 -14.52
N VAL A 549 3.10 -19.21 -14.68
CA VAL A 549 3.08 -17.74 -14.63
C VAL A 549 2.22 -17.30 -13.44
N PRO A 550 2.83 -17.02 -12.27
CA PRO A 550 2.07 -16.65 -11.07
C PRO A 550 1.25 -15.37 -11.28
N ARG A 551 -0.06 -15.44 -11.00
CA ARG A 551 -0.99 -14.31 -11.02
C ARG A 551 -1.60 -14.10 -9.64
N ARG A 552 -1.36 -12.95 -9.03
CA ARG A 552 -1.90 -12.60 -7.71
C ARG A 552 -3.42 -12.47 -7.73
N THR A 553 -4.08 -13.02 -6.71
CA THR A 553 -5.53 -12.95 -6.47
C THR A 553 -5.89 -12.30 -5.14
N ALA A 554 -4.94 -12.18 -4.20
CA ALA A 554 -5.12 -11.53 -2.90
C ALA A 554 -4.27 -10.25 -2.76
N LEU A 555 -4.80 -9.21 -2.10
CA LEU A 555 -4.14 -7.90 -2.03
C LEU A 555 -2.87 -7.88 -1.18
N LEU A 556 -2.83 -8.59 -0.07
CA LEU A 556 -1.74 -8.54 0.90
C LEU A 556 -1.01 -9.89 0.96
N ALA A 557 0.30 -9.88 1.27
CA ALA A 557 1.04 -11.12 1.50
C ALA A 557 0.69 -11.68 2.89
N PRO A 558 0.52 -13.01 3.04
CA PRO A 558 0.32 -13.60 4.35
C PRO A 558 1.66 -13.71 5.08
N THR A 559 1.61 -13.68 6.41
CA THR A 559 2.75 -14.04 7.24
C THR A 559 2.67 -15.50 7.67
N THR A 560 3.83 -16.08 8.01
CA THR A 560 3.93 -17.51 8.34
C THR A 560 3.17 -17.90 9.60
N GLU A 561 3.02 -16.96 10.53
CA GLU A 561 2.26 -17.09 11.76
C GLU A 561 0.75 -17.02 11.55
N ASN A 562 0.29 -16.42 10.45
CA ASN A 562 -1.13 -16.24 10.16
C ASN A 562 -1.71 -17.34 9.25
N VAL A 563 -0.94 -18.40 8.97
CA VAL A 563 -1.35 -19.53 8.12
C VAL A 563 -1.25 -20.86 8.87
N GLU A 564 -1.83 -21.91 8.29
CA GLU A 564 -1.72 -23.26 8.83
C GLU A 564 -0.25 -23.72 8.86
N ALA A 565 0.13 -24.48 9.88
CA ALA A 565 1.54 -24.76 10.18
C ALA A 565 2.27 -25.46 9.03
N SER A 566 1.59 -26.33 8.27
CA SER A 566 2.17 -27.00 7.11
C SER A 566 2.52 -26.01 5.98
N ILE A 567 1.63 -25.05 5.70
CA ILE A 567 1.83 -23.99 4.70
C ILE A 567 2.91 -23.01 5.18
N GLY A 568 2.84 -22.59 6.44
CA GLY A 568 3.86 -21.74 7.07
C GLY A 568 5.26 -22.35 6.96
N SER A 569 5.38 -23.66 7.20
CA SER A 569 6.64 -24.39 7.03
C SER A 569 7.17 -24.32 5.59
N ARG A 570 6.32 -24.54 4.58
CA ARG A 570 6.71 -24.45 3.16
C ARG A 570 7.17 -23.03 2.78
N LEU A 571 6.45 -22.01 3.21
CA LEU A 571 6.83 -20.60 3.01
C LEU A 571 8.19 -20.29 3.66
N SER A 572 8.41 -20.73 4.90
CA SER A 572 9.70 -20.56 5.59
C SER A 572 10.84 -21.31 4.91
N GLN A 573 10.61 -22.55 4.46
CA GLN A 573 11.61 -23.36 3.75
C GLN A 573 12.00 -22.75 2.41
N ALA A 574 11.07 -22.05 1.76
CA ALA A 574 11.37 -21.29 0.56
C ALA A 574 12.31 -20.11 0.82
N ARG A 575 12.53 -19.66 2.08
CA ARG A 575 13.47 -18.56 2.44
C ARG A 575 13.33 -17.28 1.61
N LEU A 576 12.18 -17.05 0.99
CA LEU A 576 11.90 -15.88 0.17
C LEU A 576 11.32 -14.76 1.04
N SER A 577 11.49 -13.52 0.58
CA SER A 577 10.88 -12.38 1.24
C SER A 577 9.37 -12.39 1.08
N GLN A 578 8.62 -11.81 2.03
CA GLN A 578 7.16 -11.69 1.92
C GLN A 578 6.73 -10.89 0.68
N TRP A 579 7.49 -9.85 0.32
CA TRP A 579 7.24 -9.07 -0.89
C TRP A 579 7.63 -9.78 -2.18
N SER A 580 8.14 -11.02 -2.15
CA SER A 580 8.32 -11.82 -3.38
C SER A 580 6.99 -12.04 -4.12
N LEU A 581 5.85 -11.95 -3.41
CA LEU A 581 4.51 -11.94 -3.98
C LEU A 581 4.30 -10.82 -5.02
N TYR A 582 5.01 -9.69 -4.92
CA TYR A 582 4.98 -8.63 -5.92
C TYR A 582 5.24 -9.14 -7.34
N TRP A 583 6.08 -10.16 -7.49
CA TRP A 583 6.44 -10.70 -8.80
C TRP A 583 5.36 -11.58 -9.44
N ALA A 584 4.29 -11.91 -8.73
CA ALA A 584 3.13 -12.61 -9.27
C ALA A 584 2.20 -11.66 -10.06
N ASP A 585 2.74 -11.00 -11.08
CA ASP A 585 2.02 -10.01 -11.89
C ASP A 585 1.33 -10.60 -13.12
N GLY A 586 1.36 -11.92 -13.28
CA GLY A 586 0.79 -12.63 -14.42
C GLY A 586 1.57 -12.45 -15.73
N ARG A 587 2.81 -11.92 -15.69
CA ARG A 587 3.61 -11.63 -16.89
C ARG A 587 4.88 -12.45 -17.02
N ARG A 588 5.39 -12.97 -15.89
CA ARG A 588 6.68 -13.68 -15.84
C ARG A 588 6.49 -15.10 -15.37
N THR A 589 7.27 -16.00 -15.98
CA THR A 589 7.40 -17.36 -15.50
C THR A 589 8.10 -17.40 -14.15
N VAL A 590 7.88 -18.47 -13.37
CA VAL A 590 8.60 -18.72 -12.12
C VAL A 590 10.13 -18.64 -12.30
N ALA A 591 10.65 -19.10 -13.44
CA ALA A 591 12.08 -19.01 -13.75
C ALA A 591 12.58 -17.56 -13.89
N GLU A 592 11.83 -16.71 -14.59
CA GLU A 592 12.16 -15.29 -14.74
C GLU A 592 12.05 -14.55 -13.39
N ILE A 593 11.06 -14.91 -12.57
CA ILE A 593 10.93 -14.36 -11.22
C ILE A 593 12.14 -14.74 -10.36
N ALA A 594 12.60 -15.99 -10.42
CA ALA A 594 13.81 -16.42 -9.72
C ALA A 594 15.04 -15.60 -10.13
N ASP A 595 15.16 -15.27 -11.42
CA ASP A 595 16.21 -14.38 -11.91
C ASP A 595 16.11 -12.97 -11.34
N ARG A 596 14.91 -12.39 -11.26
CA ARG A 596 14.68 -11.05 -10.69
C ARG A 596 14.97 -10.99 -9.20
N ILE A 597 14.48 -11.96 -8.42
CA ILE A 597 14.76 -12.05 -6.97
C ILE A 597 16.26 -12.20 -6.73
N SER A 598 16.93 -13.03 -7.53
CA SER A 598 18.39 -13.20 -7.48
C SER A 598 19.13 -11.87 -7.70
N TRP A 599 18.70 -11.05 -8.66
CA TRP A 599 19.30 -9.73 -8.90
C TRP A 599 18.90 -8.66 -7.88
N GLU A 600 17.70 -8.73 -7.32
CA GLU A 600 17.28 -7.90 -6.19
C GLU A 600 18.18 -8.16 -4.97
N TRP A 601 18.41 -9.44 -4.64
CA TRP A 601 19.27 -9.86 -3.53
C TRP A 601 20.76 -9.60 -3.76
N ALA A 602 21.18 -9.45 -5.01
CA ALA A 602 22.52 -8.97 -5.32
C ALA A 602 22.74 -7.52 -4.86
N GLY A 603 21.68 -6.79 -4.48
CA GLY A 603 21.78 -5.44 -3.92
C GLY A 603 22.22 -4.39 -4.95
N LEU A 604 21.90 -4.57 -6.24
CA LEU A 604 22.29 -3.62 -7.29
C LEU A 604 21.74 -2.21 -7.06
N LEU A 605 20.53 -2.13 -6.51
CA LEU A 605 19.81 -0.89 -6.24
C LEU A 605 19.85 -0.51 -4.76
N ALA A 606 20.56 -1.29 -3.94
CA ALA A 606 20.77 -1.00 -2.54
C ALA A 606 21.52 0.33 -2.39
N PRO A 607 21.13 1.18 -1.43
CA PRO A 607 21.88 2.40 -1.15
C PRO A 607 23.30 2.11 -0.59
N ARG A 608 23.56 0.91 -0.06
CA ARG A 608 24.88 0.48 0.44
C ARG A 608 25.64 -0.46 -0.49
N ASP A 609 26.97 -0.31 -0.46
CA ASP A 609 27.99 -1.24 -0.99
C ASP A 609 27.93 -1.65 -2.46
N GLY A 610 27.11 -1.00 -3.28
CA GLY A 610 27.10 -1.23 -4.73
C GLY A 610 26.82 -2.69 -5.10
N GLY A 611 26.15 -3.45 -4.23
CA GLY A 611 25.74 -4.84 -4.43
C GLY A 611 26.86 -5.89 -4.35
N GLY A 612 26.50 -7.11 -3.94
CA GLY A 612 27.36 -8.28 -3.85
C GLY A 612 27.37 -9.18 -5.10
N PRO A 613 27.94 -10.39 -5.00
CA PRO A 613 27.77 -11.42 -6.03
C PRO A 613 26.30 -11.83 -6.13
N ARG A 614 25.85 -12.16 -7.34
CA ARG A 614 24.48 -12.63 -7.62
C ARG A 614 24.24 -13.97 -6.91
N PRO A 615 23.36 -14.06 -5.88
CA PRO A 615 23.04 -15.33 -5.23
C PRO A 615 22.19 -16.21 -6.16
N ASP A 616 22.38 -17.53 -6.13
CA ASP A 616 21.51 -18.44 -6.88
C ASP A 616 20.18 -18.62 -6.14
N VAL A 617 19.08 -18.25 -6.80
CA VAL A 617 17.71 -18.52 -6.35
C VAL A 617 17.14 -19.52 -7.35
N SER A 618 16.90 -20.76 -6.90
CA SER A 618 16.41 -21.80 -7.80
C SER A 618 14.93 -21.60 -8.13
N ALA A 619 14.55 -21.90 -9.37
CA ALA A 619 13.16 -21.85 -9.81
C ALA A 619 12.25 -22.81 -9.02
N GLU A 620 12.79 -23.95 -8.57
CA GLU A 620 12.08 -24.90 -7.70
C GLU A 620 11.67 -24.27 -6.37
N ARG A 621 12.56 -23.49 -5.75
CA ARG A 621 12.28 -22.80 -4.47
C ARG A 621 11.19 -21.74 -4.63
N VAL A 622 11.21 -21.04 -5.77
CA VAL A 622 10.20 -20.03 -6.13
C VAL A 622 8.86 -20.70 -6.49
N ALA A 623 8.88 -21.83 -7.19
CA ALA A 623 7.70 -22.64 -7.46
C ALA A 623 7.03 -23.09 -6.16
N GLY A 624 7.78 -23.69 -5.23
CA GLY A 624 7.23 -24.16 -3.95
C GLY A 624 6.64 -23.05 -3.09
N TYR A 625 7.20 -21.83 -3.16
CA TYR A 625 6.62 -20.64 -2.51
C TYR A 625 5.27 -20.27 -3.12
N PHE A 626 5.18 -20.16 -4.45
CA PHE A 626 3.92 -19.80 -5.10
C PHE A 626 2.87 -20.91 -5.02
N GLU A 627 3.26 -22.18 -5.00
CA GLU A 627 2.35 -23.31 -4.73
C GLU A 627 1.76 -23.21 -3.32
N ALA A 628 2.57 -22.87 -2.32
CA ALA A 628 2.07 -22.69 -0.95
C ALA A 628 1.09 -21.50 -0.85
N LEU A 629 1.28 -20.47 -1.66
CA LEU A 629 0.33 -19.36 -1.77
C LEU A 629 -0.92 -19.70 -2.60
N ALA A 630 -0.79 -20.57 -3.60
CA ALA A 630 -1.93 -21.07 -4.37
C ALA A 630 -2.87 -21.90 -3.51
N ASP A 631 -2.33 -22.70 -2.58
CA ASP A 631 -3.12 -23.44 -1.59
C ASP A 631 -3.91 -22.54 -0.62
N LEU A 632 -3.64 -21.22 -0.63
CA LEU A 632 -4.35 -20.21 0.14
C LEU A 632 -5.29 -19.34 -0.72
N ASP A 633 -5.37 -19.57 -2.03
CA ASP A 633 -6.04 -18.71 -3.02
C ASP A 633 -5.42 -17.30 -3.15
N TYR A 634 -4.12 -17.15 -2.90
CA TYR A 634 -3.40 -15.87 -3.03
C TYR A 634 -2.80 -15.66 -4.42
N VAL A 635 -2.57 -16.77 -5.13
CA VAL A 635 -1.93 -16.80 -6.44
C VAL A 635 -2.54 -17.92 -7.26
N GLU A 636 -2.90 -17.64 -8.50
CA GLU A 636 -3.16 -18.64 -9.54
C GLU A 636 -1.88 -18.94 -10.30
N LEU A 637 -1.73 -20.18 -10.78
CA LEU A 637 -0.51 -20.67 -11.44
C LEU A 637 -0.81 -21.28 -12.82
N PRO A 638 -1.31 -20.49 -13.79
CA PRO A 638 -1.53 -20.97 -15.15
C PRO A 638 -0.23 -21.44 -15.80
N GLU A 639 -0.34 -22.49 -16.62
CA GLU A 639 0.74 -22.94 -17.50
C GLU A 639 0.87 -21.99 -18.69
N GLN A 640 2.08 -21.47 -18.93
CA GLN A 640 2.32 -20.46 -19.98
C GLN A 640 1.85 -20.91 -21.37
N ALA A 641 1.96 -22.21 -21.67
CA ALA A 641 1.57 -22.78 -22.96
C ALA A 641 0.05 -22.85 -23.17
N GLU A 642 -0.74 -22.77 -22.09
CA GLU A 642 -2.20 -22.79 -22.11
C GLU A 642 -2.79 -21.37 -22.12
N MET A 643 -1.94 -20.34 -21.94
CA MET A 643 -2.35 -18.95 -21.97
C MET A 643 -2.64 -18.47 -23.38
N VAL A 644 -3.69 -17.64 -23.53
CA VAL A 644 -4.06 -17.01 -24.80
C VAL A 644 -2.97 -16.01 -25.21
N SER A 645 -2.36 -16.23 -26.38
CA SER A 645 -1.27 -15.39 -26.88
C SER A 645 -1.80 -14.19 -27.68
N ARG A 646 -0.92 -13.19 -27.88
CA ARG A 646 -1.18 -12.07 -28.80
C ARG A 646 -1.59 -12.55 -30.18
N ARG A 647 -0.92 -13.59 -30.70
CA ARG A 647 -1.16 -14.12 -32.03
C ARG A 647 -2.54 -14.73 -32.14
N ASP A 648 -2.93 -15.55 -31.16
CA ASP A 648 -4.25 -16.20 -31.14
C ASP A 648 -5.36 -15.13 -31.17
N MET A 649 -5.24 -14.09 -30.34
CA MET A 649 -6.20 -12.99 -30.34
C MET A 649 -6.24 -12.22 -31.67
N VAL A 650 -5.10 -11.98 -32.33
CA VAL A 650 -5.08 -11.30 -33.64
C VAL A 650 -5.79 -12.15 -34.70
N ASP A 651 -5.54 -13.46 -34.72
CA ASP A 651 -6.16 -14.38 -35.67
C ASP A 651 -7.68 -14.47 -35.42
N ASP A 652 -8.11 -14.55 -34.16
CA ASP A 652 -9.51 -14.53 -33.73
C ASP A 652 -10.23 -13.21 -34.10
N LEU A 653 -9.60 -12.06 -33.82
CA LEU A 653 -10.14 -10.74 -34.17
C LEU A 653 -10.34 -10.61 -35.68
N ARG A 654 -9.41 -11.13 -36.48
CA ARG A 654 -9.52 -11.16 -37.94
C ARG A 654 -10.63 -12.08 -38.41
N ALA A 655 -10.77 -13.26 -37.80
CA ALA A 655 -11.86 -14.20 -38.08
C ALA A 655 -13.24 -13.59 -37.76
N LEU A 656 -13.35 -12.82 -36.67
CA LEU A 656 -14.57 -12.08 -36.30
C LEU A 656 -14.94 -10.99 -37.33
N GLY A 657 -13.95 -10.46 -38.06
CA GLY A 657 -14.14 -9.48 -39.13
C GLY A 657 -13.43 -8.15 -38.92
N ILE A 658 -12.53 -8.04 -37.95
CA ILE A 658 -11.64 -6.88 -37.81
C ILE A 658 -10.59 -6.93 -38.93
N THR A 659 -10.47 -5.84 -39.67
CA THR A 659 -9.57 -5.72 -40.82
C THR A 659 -8.74 -4.44 -40.76
N ALA A 660 -7.63 -4.42 -41.50
CA ALA A 660 -6.72 -3.29 -41.50
C ALA A 660 -7.38 -2.01 -42.03
N GLY A 661 -7.29 -0.92 -41.26
CA GLY A 661 -7.89 0.38 -41.57
C GLY A 661 -9.23 0.65 -40.88
N MET A 662 -9.77 -0.30 -40.11
CA MET A 662 -11.00 -0.08 -39.35
C MET A 662 -10.76 0.84 -38.15
N ASP A 663 -11.75 1.68 -37.85
CA ASP A 663 -11.85 2.42 -36.60
C ASP A 663 -12.84 1.68 -35.68
N VAL A 664 -12.36 1.20 -34.54
CA VAL A 664 -13.09 0.26 -33.68
C VAL A 664 -13.07 0.75 -32.24
N MET A 665 -14.24 0.93 -31.63
CA MET A 665 -14.35 1.13 -30.18
C MET A 665 -14.62 -0.19 -29.49
N VAL A 666 -13.77 -0.55 -28.52
CA VAL A 666 -13.88 -1.79 -27.75
C VAL A 666 -14.44 -1.53 -26.36
N HIS A 667 -15.45 -2.31 -25.96
CA HIS A 667 -15.82 -2.55 -24.57
C HIS A 667 -15.50 -4.00 -24.26
N SER A 668 -14.93 -4.29 -23.10
CA SER A 668 -14.30 -5.58 -22.88
C SER A 668 -14.36 -6.08 -21.44
N SER A 669 -14.23 -7.40 -21.29
CA SER A 669 -13.98 -8.06 -20.01
C SER A 669 -12.77 -9.00 -20.14
N LEU A 670 -11.66 -8.64 -19.49
CA LEU A 670 -10.41 -9.43 -19.57
C LEU A 670 -10.60 -10.87 -19.06
N SER A 671 -11.35 -11.05 -17.96
CA SER A 671 -11.58 -12.37 -17.37
C SER A 671 -12.40 -13.32 -18.24
N LYS A 672 -13.06 -12.80 -19.28
CA LYS A 672 -13.81 -13.63 -20.24
C LYS A 672 -12.95 -14.17 -21.38
N ILE A 673 -11.77 -13.60 -21.62
CA ILE A 673 -10.84 -14.04 -22.68
C ILE A 673 -10.15 -15.34 -22.29
N GLY A 674 -10.00 -15.60 -20.99
CA GLY A 674 -9.15 -16.65 -20.42
C GLY A 674 -7.86 -16.07 -19.85
N ASP A 675 -6.85 -16.92 -19.63
CA ASP A 675 -5.56 -16.50 -19.10
C ASP A 675 -4.71 -15.85 -20.20
N VAL A 676 -4.76 -14.53 -20.32
CA VAL A 676 -4.01 -13.78 -21.35
C VAL A 676 -2.55 -13.58 -20.92
N ALA A 677 -1.62 -14.08 -21.73
CA ALA A 677 -0.19 -13.84 -21.51
C ALA A 677 0.12 -12.33 -21.57
N GLY A 678 0.56 -11.73 -20.46
CA GLY A 678 0.82 -10.29 -20.37
C GLY A 678 -0.40 -9.41 -20.05
N GLY A 679 -1.58 -10.02 -19.84
CA GLY A 679 -2.81 -9.34 -19.40
C GLY A 679 -3.35 -8.32 -20.40
N GLY A 680 -4.00 -7.26 -19.89
CA GLY A 680 -4.70 -6.26 -20.70
C GLY A 680 -3.82 -5.54 -21.74
N ALA A 681 -2.52 -5.35 -21.46
CA ALA A 681 -1.59 -4.72 -22.40
C ALA A 681 -1.44 -5.54 -23.69
N THR A 682 -1.40 -6.88 -23.58
CA THR A 682 -1.33 -7.78 -24.74
C THR A 682 -2.61 -7.71 -25.58
N VAL A 683 -3.77 -7.56 -24.94
CA VAL A 683 -5.05 -7.38 -25.66
C VAL A 683 -5.05 -6.07 -26.46
N VAL A 684 -4.57 -4.97 -25.87
CA VAL A 684 -4.43 -3.68 -26.57
C VAL A 684 -3.52 -3.81 -27.78
N GLU A 685 -2.38 -4.48 -27.62
CA GLU A 685 -1.44 -4.74 -28.72
C GLU A 685 -2.04 -5.61 -29.83
N ALA A 686 -2.82 -6.63 -29.49
CA ALA A 686 -3.53 -7.45 -30.46
C ALA A 686 -4.59 -6.65 -31.24
N LEU A 687 -5.36 -5.79 -30.55
CA LEU A 687 -6.33 -4.91 -31.20
C LEU A 687 -5.65 -3.93 -32.17
N VAL A 688 -4.57 -3.28 -31.74
CA VAL A 688 -3.82 -2.32 -32.57
C VAL A 688 -3.18 -3.02 -33.78
N GLU A 689 -2.68 -4.25 -33.61
CA GLU A 689 -2.17 -5.04 -34.73
C GLU A 689 -3.26 -5.48 -35.70
N ALA A 690 -4.44 -5.87 -35.21
CA ALA A 690 -5.56 -6.30 -36.04
C ALA A 690 -6.08 -5.19 -36.94
N VAL A 691 -6.19 -3.95 -36.43
CA VAL A 691 -6.61 -2.78 -37.23
C VAL A 691 -5.47 -2.16 -38.07
N GLY A 692 -4.21 -2.48 -37.75
CA GLY A 692 -3.03 -2.02 -38.49
C GLY A 692 -2.78 -0.50 -38.43
N SER A 693 -1.76 -0.04 -39.15
CA SER A 693 -1.29 1.36 -39.06
C SER A 693 -2.25 2.43 -39.57
N ARG A 694 -3.24 2.04 -40.38
CA ARG A 694 -4.27 2.95 -40.92
C ARG A 694 -5.56 2.98 -40.08
N GLY A 695 -5.72 2.01 -39.18
CA GLY A 695 -6.89 1.91 -38.31
C GLY A 695 -6.70 2.65 -36.99
N THR A 696 -7.77 2.70 -36.21
CA THR A 696 -7.78 3.33 -34.87
C THR A 696 -8.55 2.47 -33.89
N VAL A 697 -7.97 2.18 -32.73
CA VAL A 697 -8.65 1.52 -31.62
C VAL A 697 -9.06 2.59 -30.61
N LEU A 698 -10.33 2.61 -30.23
CA LEU A 698 -10.87 3.46 -29.18
C LEU A 698 -11.32 2.59 -28.00
N ALA A 699 -11.26 3.11 -26.79
CA ALA A 699 -11.89 2.49 -25.63
C ALA A 699 -12.45 3.56 -24.68
N PRO A 700 -13.51 3.23 -23.92
CA PRO A 700 -13.95 4.09 -22.83
C PRO A 700 -12.79 4.26 -21.84
N SER A 701 -12.59 5.48 -21.38
CA SER A 701 -11.67 5.84 -20.31
C SER A 701 -12.43 6.58 -19.20
N PHE A 702 -13.65 6.11 -18.95
CA PHE A 702 -14.61 6.76 -18.06
C PHE A 702 -14.19 6.52 -16.62
N ASN A 703 -14.44 7.51 -15.77
CA ASN A 703 -14.35 7.36 -14.32
C ASN A 703 -15.75 7.36 -13.67
N HIS A 704 -16.83 7.60 -14.43
CA HIS A 704 -18.21 7.57 -13.94
C HIS A 704 -18.45 8.46 -12.71
N LYS A 705 -17.79 9.62 -12.63
CA LYS A 705 -17.82 10.54 -11.48
C LYS A 705 -17.08 10.05 -10.24
N ALA A 706 -16.31 8.97 -10.33
CA ALA A 706 -15.44 8.56 -9.24
C ALA A 706 -14.33 9.59 -8.99
N ALA A 707 -13.94 10.37 -10.01
CA ALA A 707 -13.01 11.49 -9.88
C ALA A 707 -13.74 12.78 -9.49
N GLN A 708 -13.23 13.46 -8.47
CA GLN A 708 -13.66 14.79 -8.03
C GLN A 708 -13.06 15.91 -8.88
N VAL A 709 -11.88 15.67 -9.45
CA VAL A 709 -11.19 16.49 -10.44
C VAL A 709 -10.62 15.54 -11.48
N TYR A 710 -10.94 15.77 -12.75
CA TYR A 710 -10.41 14.96 -13.85
C TYR A 710 -9.14 15.58 -14.44
N ASN A 711 -8.04 14.86 -14.30
CA ASN A 711 -6.78 15.14 -14.96
C ASN A 711 -6.58 14.12 -16.09
N PRO A 712 -6.58 14.54 -17.38
CA PRO A 712 -6.42 13.61 -18.49
C PRO A 712 -5.10 12.83 -18.47
N LEU A 713 -4.08 13.35 -17.78
CA LEU A 713 -2.76 12.72 -17.67
C LEU A 713 -2.71 11.63 -16.59
N THR A 714 -3.56 11.68 -15.55
CA THR A 714 -3.36 10.85 -14.34
C THR A 714 -4.61 10.14 -13.82
N THR A 715 -5.81 10.69 -14.02
CA THR A 715 -7.05 10.13 -13.50
C THR A 715 -7.30 8.75 -14.11
N PRO A 716 -7.50 7.69 -13.31
CA PRO A 716 -7.67 6.35 -13.84
C PRO A 716 -9.04 6.19 -14.49
N THR A 717 -9.19 5.11 -15.26
CA THR A 717 -10.52 4.66 -15.69
C THR A 717 -11.06 3.60 -14.73
N THR A 718 -12.38 3.51 -14.67
CA THR A 718 -13.12 2.45 -13.94
C THR A 718 -13.66 1.36 -14.87
N ASN A 719 -13.34 1.42 -16.18
CA ASN A 719 -13.84 0.49 -17.20
C ASN A 719 -13.04 -0.82 -17.34
N GLY A 720 -12.17 -1.13 -16.38
CA GLY A 720 -11.42 -2.39 -16.33
C GLY A 720 -10.02 -2.34 -16.96
N ALA A 721 -9.28 -3.46 -16.82
CA ALA A 721 -7.85 -3.52 -17.06
C ALA A 721 -7.41 -3.28 -18.51
N ILE A 722 -8.23 -3.64 -19.51
CA ILE A 722 -7.91 -3.39 -20.93
C ILE A 722 -8.04 -1.90 -21.25
N ALA A 723 -9.12 -1.26 -20.77
CA ALA A 723 -9.29 0.18 -20.90
C ALA A 723 -8.17 0.94 -20.18
N ASP A 724 -7.78 0.49 -18.97
CA ASP A 724 -6.67 1.09 -18.22
C ASP A 724 -5.33 0.96 -18.96
N ALA A 725 -5.05 -0.23 -19.52
CA ALA A 725 -3.87 -0.44 -20.35
C ALA A 725 -3.88 0.42 -21.62
N LEU A 726 -5.03 0.62 -22.26
CA LEU A 726 -5.14 1.38 -23.51
C LEU A 726 -4.84 2.86 -23.29
N TRP A 727 -5.45 3.52 -22.30
CA TRP A 727 -5.25 4.97 -22.13
C TRP A 727 -3.84 5.31 -21.65
N ARG A 728 -3.18 4.40 -20.92
CA ARG A 728 -1.78 4.54 -20.48
C ARG A 728 -0.76 4.17 -21.55
N HIS A 729 -1.20 3.61 -22.68
CA HIS A 729 -0.31 3.22 -23.75
C HIS A 729 0.43 4.46 -24.31
N PRO A 730 1.75 4.40 -24.59
CA PRO A 730 2.52 5.58 -25.01
C PRO A 730 2.01 6.30 -26.27
N ARG A 731 1.38 5.54 -27.18
CA ARG A 731 0.75 6.06 -28.41
C ARG A 731 -0.71 6.51 -28.25
N ALA A 732 -1.26 6.44 -27.03
CA ALA A 732 -2.65 6.80 -26.82
C ALA A 732 -2.83 8.32 -26.78
N ALA A 733 -3.86 8.79 -27.46
CA ALA A 733 -4.52 10.07 -27.24
C ALA A 733 -5.70 9.83 -26.28
N ARG A 734 -6.08 10.84 -25.51
CA ARG A 734 -7.16 10.76 -24.50
C ARG A 734 -7.88 12.09 -24.45
N SER A 735 -9.20 12.06 -24.54
CA SER A 735 -10.04 13.24 -24.63
C SER A 735 -10.20 13.96 -23.30
N MET A 736 -10.50 15.25 -23.36
CA MET A 736 -10.86 16.06 -22.20
C MET A 736 -12.37 15.96 -21.91
N HIS A 737 -12.78 15.09 -20.97
CA HIS A 737 -14.15 15.10 -20.45
C HIS A 737 -14.16 14.57 -19.01
N ALA A 738 -14.80 15.30 -18.09
CA ALA A 738 -14.64 15.09 -16.66
C ALA A 738 -15.03 13.68 -16.16
N THR A 739 -16.03 13.06 -16.77
CA THR A 739 -16.58 11.76 -16.32
C THR A 739 -16.45 10.63 -17.33
N HIS A 740 -16.53 10.95 -18.63
CA HIS A 740 -16.63 9.99 -19.73
C HIS A 740 -15.56 10.20 -20.82
N ALA A 741 -14.31 10.39 -20.44
CA ALA A 741 -13.22 10.48 -21.41
C ALA A 741 -13.07 9.22 -22.27
N VAL A 742 -12.63 9.37 -23.52
CA VAL A 742 -12.31 8.28 -24.45
C VAL A 742 -10.81 8.32 -24.75
N ALA A 743 -10.19 7.14 -24.81
CA ALA A 743 -8.82 6.99 -25.25
C ALA A 743 -8.78 6.33 -26.63
N ALA A 744 -7.80 6.71 -27.45
CA ALA A 744 -7.65 6.22 -28.82
C ALA A 744 -6.17 6.01 -29.19
N ILE A 745 -5.88 4.97 -29.96
CA ILE A 745 -4.56 4.66 -30.53
C ILE A 745 -4.73 4.41 -32.03
N GLY A 746 -3.98 5.12 -32.88
CA GLY A 746 -3.98 4.89 -34.32
C GLY A 746 -4.05 6.17 -35.15
N ALA A 747 -4.30 6.01 -36.45
CA ALA A 747 -4.17 7.09 -37.43
C ALA A 747 -5.10 8.28 -37.20
N LYS A 748 -6.28 8.06 -36.59
CA LYS A 748 -7.27 9.10 -36.31
C LYS A 748 -7.45 9.37 -34.81
N ALA A 749 -6.48 8.98 -33.97
CA ALA A 749 -6.61 9.10 -32.52
C ALA A 749 -6.93 10.54 -32.08
N ASP A 750 -6.17 11.53 -32.57
CA ASP A 750 -6.36 12.95 -32.25
C ASP A 750 -7.71 13.49 -32.73
N HIS A 751 -8.14 13.08 -33.93
CA HIS A 751 -9.45 13.47 -34.49
C HIS A 751 -10.60 13.04 -33.57
N TYR A 752 -10.56 11.81 -33.07
CA TYR A 752 -11.62 11.29 -32.21
C TYR A 752 -11.66 11.98 -30.85
N VAL A 753 -10.50 12.26 -30.25
CA VAL A 753 -10.47 12.80 -28.88
C VAL A 753 -10.57 14.33 -28.80
N ALA A 754 -10.41 15.03 -29.93
CA ALA A 754 -10.47 16.48 -30.00
C ALA A 754 -11.84 17.06 -29.58
N ASP A 755 -11.79 18.21 -28.90
CA ASP A 755 -12.93 19.06 -28.51
C ASP A 755 -14.04 18.39 -27.68
N HIS A 756 -13.76 17.23 -27.09
CA HIS A 756 -14.77 16.45 -26.36
C HIS A 756 -15.42 17.25 -25.22
N LEU A 757 -14.68 18.14 -24.55
CA LEU A 757 -15.20 18.96 -23.46
C LEU A 757 -16.38 19.84 -23.92
N HIS A 758 -16.25 20.45 -25.09
CA HIS A 758 -17.25 21.35 -25.67
C HIS A 758 -18.33 20.60 -26.44
N ALA A 759 -18.01 19.43 -27.00
CA ALA A 759 -18.97 18.60 -27.70
C ALA A 759 -20.00 17.97 -26.76
N GLY A 760 -19.65 17.68 -25.51
CA GLY A 760 -20.44 16.83 -24.61
C GLY A 760 -20.26 15.33 -24.92
N ILE A 761 -20.86 14.44 -24.12
CA ILE A 761 -20.47 13.01 -24.09
C ILE A 761 -20.97 12.17 -25.27
N TRP A 762 -22.22 12.37 -25.67
CA TRP A 762 -22.91 11.54 -26.66
C TRP A 762 -23.59 12.38 -27.75
N SER A 763 -23.09 13.59 -27.97
CA SER A 763 -23.45 14.42 -29.11
C SER A 763 -22.84 13.88 -30.39
N GLU A 764 -23.26 14.42 -31.54
CA GLU A 764 -22.71 14.06 -32.85
C GLU A 764 -21.19 14.29 -32.94
N ASP A 765 -20.69 15.36 -32.32
CA ASP A 765 -19.27 15.73 -32.31
C ASP A 765 -18.46 15.09 -31.17
N SER A 766 -19.09 14.34 -30.27
CA SER A 766 -18.39 13.56 -29.24
C SER A 766 -17.54 12.44 -29.87
N PRO A 767 -16.53 11.87 -29.18
CA PRO A 767 -15.72 10.78 -29.74
C PRO A 767 -16.56 9.58 -30.20
N ILE A 768 -17.61 9.23 -29.45
CA ILE A 768 -18.51 8.13 -29.79
C ILE A 768 -19.45 8.54 -30.93
N GLY A 769 -19.93 9.80 -30.94
CA GLY A 769 -20.70 10.37 -32.04
C GLY A 769 -19.94 10.36 -33.36
N LYS A 770 -18.71 10.88 -33.37
CA LYS A 770 -17.78 10.85 -34.50
C LYS A 770 -17.58 9.44 -35.04
N LEU A 771 -17.47 8.44 -34.15
CA LEU A 771 -17.37 7.04 -34.57
C LEU A 771 -18.67 6.51 -35.19
N VAL A 772 -19.81 6.79 -34.58
CA VAL A 772 -21.15 6.40 -35.07
C VAL A 772 -21.43 6.98 -36.45
N HIS A 773 -21.06 8.23 -36.69
CA HIS A 773 -21.31 8.95 -37.92
C HIS A 773 -20.16 8.84 -38.95
N GLY A 774 -18.99 8.34 -38.55
CA GLY A 774 -17.76 8.26 -39.35
C GLY A 774 -17.40 6.85 -39.86
N ASP A 775 -18.40 5.99 -40.07
CA ASP A 775 -18.23 4.60 -40.53
C ASP A 775 -17.39 3.70 -39.59
N GLY A 776 -17.46 3.96 -38.29
CA GLY A 776 -16.78 3.17 -37.28
C GLY A 776 -17.53 1.90 -36.85
N TYR A 777 -16.85 1.09 -36.05
CA TYR A 777 -17.34 -0.19 -35.55
C TYR A 777 -17.30 -0.26 -34.02
N LEU A 778 -18.22 -1.03 -33.46
CA LEU A 778 -18.29 -1.32 -32.03
C LEU A 778 -17.99 -2.80 -31.81
N LEU A 779 -17.00 -3.08 -30.97
CA LEU A 779 -16.64 -4.41 -30.53
C LEU A 779 -17.03 -4.58 -29.05
N ALA A 780 -17.95 -5.49 -28.78
CA ALA A 780 -18.25 -5.97 -27.43
C ALA A 780 -17.49 -7.30 -27.23
N LEU A 781 -16.42 -7.27 -26.43
CA LEU A 781 -15.48 -8.38 -26.26
C LEU A 781 -15.64 -9.03 -24.88
N GLY A 782 -16.28 -10.20 -24.81
CA GLY A 782 -16.65 -10.84 -23.55
C GLY A 782 -17.79 -10.12 -22.82
N VAL A 783 -18.51 -9.26 -23.52
CA VAL A 783 -19.66 -8.46 -23.07
C VAL A 783 -20.63 -8.30 -24.25
N THR A 784 -21.81 -7.72 -24.03
CA THR A 784 -22.77 -7.42 -25.11
C THR A 784 -22.85 -5.93 -25.42
N HIS A 785 -23.57 -5.54 -26.50
CA HIS A 785 -23.78 -4.14 -26.85
C HIS A 785 -24.58 -3.31 -25.82
N TRP A 786 -25.12 -3.93 -24.78
CA TRP A 786 -25.58 -3.20 -23.58
C TRP A 786 -24.46 -2.42 -22.89
N THR A 787 -23.22 -2.87 -23.00
CA THR A 787 -22.07 -2.20 -22.36
C THR A 787 -21.45 -1.11 -23.23
N THR A 788 -21.72 -1.08 -24.54
CA THR A 788 -20.94 -0.27 -25.49
C THR A 788 -21.22 1.22 -25.43
N THR A 789 -22.21 1.66 -24.65
CA THR A 789 -22.66 3.05 -24.44
C THR A 789 -23.01 3.86 -25.69
N ALA A 790 -22.69 3.39 -26.90
CA ALA A 790 -22.93 4.07 -28.18
C ALA A 790 -24.41 4.21 -28.51
N TYR A 791 -25.26 3.36 -27.95
CA TYR A 791 -26.72 3.53 -28.03
C TYR A 791 -27.20 4.83 -27.34
N HIS A 792 -26.42 5.44 -26.45
CA HIS A 792 -26.74 6.75 -25.88
C HIS A 792 -26.66 7.87 -26.93
N VAL A 793 -25.82 7.75 -27.96
CA VAL A 793 -25.83 8.70 -29.10
C VAL A 793 -27.19 8.68 -29.80
N ALA A 794 -27.80 7.49 -29.93
CA ALA A 794 -29.15 7.37 -30.46
C ALA A 794 -30.19 8.00 -29.51
N GLU A 795 -30.06 7.81 -28.20
CA GLU A 795 -30.97 8.41 -27.21
C GLU A 795 -30.90 9.94 -27.20
N CYS A 796 -29.70 10.52 -27.25
CA CYS A 796 -29.49 11.97 -27.34
C CYS A 796 -29.99 12.56 -28.66
N SER A 797 -30.01 11.77 -29.75
CA SER A 797 -30.58 12.19 -31.04
C SER A 797 -32.12 12.18 -31.09
N MET A 798 -32.78 11.69 -30.03
CA MET A 798 -34.23 11.63 -29.92
C MET A 798 -34.76 12.73 -28.98
N PRO A 799 -35.96 13.30 -29.24
CA PRO A 799 -36.52 14.38 -28.43
C PRO A 799 -37.12 13.86 -27.11
N CYS A 800 -36.33 13.15 -26.30
CA CYS A 800 -36.73 12.66 -24.98
C CYS A 800 -36.29 13.58 -23.83
N GLY A 801 -35.14 14.25 -24.00
CA GLY A 801 -34.55 15.12 -22.99
C GLY A 801 -34.26 14.43 -21.65
N CYS A 802 -34.11 13.10 -21.61
CA CYS A 802 -33.82 12.38 -20.35
C CYS A 802 -32.33 12.39 -19.99
N ILE A 803 -31.47 12.75 -20.95
CA ILE A 803 -30.03 12.92 -20.76
C ILE A 803 -29.71 14.35 -21.18
N ASP A 804 -28.98 15.07 -20.35
CA ASP A 804 -28.47 16.40 -20.65
C ASP A 804 -26.93 16.37 -20.57
N PRO A 805 -26.23 16.41 -21.73
CA PRO A 805 -24.77 16.38 -21.79
C PRO A 805 -24.07 17.53 -21.04
N PHE A 806 -24.80 18.62 -20.74
CA PHE A 806 -24.27 19.83 -20.11
C PHE A 806 -25.07 20.23 -18.85
N GLY A 807 -25.79 19.28 -18.24
CA GLY A 807 -26.69 19.60 -17.14
C GLY A 807 -26.04 19.80 -15.78
N ASN A 808 -24.78 19.39 -15.57
CA ASN A 808 -24.11 19.49 -14.28
C ASN A 808 -22.76 20.21 -14.40
N VAL A 809 -22.15 20.60 -13.26
CA VAL A 809 -20.82 21.24 -13.23
C VAL A 809 -19.79 20.29 -12.62
N ASP A 810 -18.81 19.86 -13.40
CA ASP A 810 -17.67 19.03 -12.96
C ASP A 810 -16.37 19.85 -13.00
N ARG A 811 -15.21 19.25 -12.65
CA ARG A 811 -13.91 19.94 -12.62
C ARG A 811 -12.85 19.19 -13.40
N VAL A 812 -11.98 19.92 -14.11
CA VAL A 812 -10.86 19.36 -14.88
C VAL A 812 -9.56 20.10 -14.62
N VAL A 813 -8.43 19.42 -14.81
CA VAL A 813 -7.10 20.05 -14.85
C VAL A 813 -6.80 20.49 -16.28
N THR A 814 -6.50 21.77 -16.48
CA THR A 814 -6.13 22.33 -17.79
C THR A 814 -4.66 22.11 -18.13
N GLU A 815 -4.28 22.40 -19.38
CA GLU A 815 -2.88 22.40 -19.80
C GLU A 815 -2.04 23.44 -19.05
N GLN A 816 -2.64 24.52 -18.56
CA GLN A 816 -1.97 25.52 -17.72
C GLN A 816 -1.76 25.02 -16.28
N GLY A 817 -2.41 23.91 -15.90
CA GLY A 817 -2.37 23.34 -14.54
C GLY A 817 -3.34 24.01 -13.56
N SER A 818 -4.28 24.83 -14.03
CA SER A 818 -5.42 25.31 -13.24
C SER A 818 -6.50 24.24 -13.15
N VAL A 819 -7.25 24.22 -12.05
CA VAL A 819 -8.52 23.50 -11.97
C VAL A 819 -9.64 24.42 -12.42
N GLU A 820 -10.42 23.99 -13.40
CA GLU A 820 -11.54 24.75 -13.95
C GLU A 820 -12.85 23.98 -13.83
N GLU A 821 -13.92 24.72 -13.53
CA GLU A 821 -15.28 24.22 -13.57
C GLU A 821 -15.75 24.13 -15.02
N VAL A 822 -16.33 22.99 -15.38
CA VAL A 822 -16.78 22.69 -16.74
C VAL A 822 -18.17 22.08 -16.71
N TRP A 823 -18.91 22.26 -17.80
CA TRP A 823 -20.17 21.55 -17.98
C TRP A 823 -19.93 20.05 -18.12
N GLY A 824 -20.82 19.29 -17.50
CA GLY A 824 -20.78 17.84 -17.40
C GLY A 824 -22.17 17.24 -17.37
N LEU A 825 -22.21 15.91 -17.25
CA LEU A 825 -23.41 15.11 -17.51
C LEU A 825 -24.44 15.15 -16.39
N ALA A 826 -25.68 15.51 -16.73
CA ALA A 826 -26.86 15.09 -15.99
C ALA A 826 -27.45 13.84 -16.66
N PHE A 827 -27.21 12.69 -16.02
CA PHE A 827 -27.77 11.43 -16.47
C PHE A 827 -29.21 11.29 -16.00
N ARG A 828 -29.99 10.47 -16.70
CA ARG A 828 -31.42 10.26 -16.42
C ARG A 828 -31.67 9.82 -14.96
N SER A 829 -32.76 10.29 -14.37
CA SER A 829 -33.12 10.07 -12.96
C SER A 829 -33.77 8.71 -12.67
N GLY A 830 -34.13 7.96 -13.70
CA GLY A 830 -34.75 6.63 -13.63
C GLY A 830 -34.51 5.82 -14.90
N GLU A 831 -34.94 4.55 -14.89
CA GLU A 831 -34.69 3.62 -16.00
C GLU A 831 -35.37 4.03 -17.31
N CYS A 832 -34.75 3.68 -18.44
CA CYS A 832 -35.39 3.84 -19.73
C CYS A 832 -36.55 2.85 -19.85
N PRO A 833 -37.78 3.27 -20.23
CA PRO A 833 -38.88 2.33 -20.47
C PRO A 833 -38.65 1.46 -21.71
N VAL A 834 -37.64 1.75 -22.53
CA VAL A 834 -37.24 0.95 -23.68
C VAL A 834 -36.03 0.10 -23.31
N GLU A 835 -36.30 -1.16 -23.02
CA GLU A 835 -35.29 -2.19 -22.77
C GLU A 835 -34.18 -2.17 -23.84
N ILE A 836 -32.93 -2.28 -23.39
CA ILE A 836 -31.73 -2.33 -24.25
C ILE A 836 -31.33 -3.79 -24.47
N SER A 837 -31.03 -4.52 -23.40
CA SER A 837 -30.69 -5.94 -23.44
C SER A 837 -31.91 -6.79 -23.03
N PRO A 838 -32.24 -7.87 -23.75
CA PRO A 838 -31.57 -8.40 -24.94
C PRO A 838 -32.08 -7.80 -26.26
N LYS A 839 -33.00 -6.84 -26.21
CA LYS A 839 -33.77 -6.32 -27.35
C LYS A 839 -32.91 -5.79 -28.50
N LEU A 840 -31.84 -5.04 -28.20
CA LEU A 840 -30.93 -4.45 -29.18
C LEU A 840 -30.16 -5.52 -29.95
N ASP A 841 -29.47 -6.41 -29.23
CA ASP A 841 -28.71 -7.52 -29.82
C ASP A 841 -29.62 -8.45 -30.64
N SER A 842 -30.79 -8.79 -30.09
CA SER A 842 -31.78 -9.63 -30.80
C SER A 842 -32.29 -8.98 -32.10
N ALA A 843 -32.37 -7.66 -32.17
CA ALA A 843 -32.76 -6.95 -33.38
C ALA A 843 -31.62 -6.88 -34.41
N LEU A 844 -30.38 -6.73 -33.95
CA LEU A 844 -29.19 -6.76 -34.80
C LEU A 844 -28.98 -8.15 -35.42
N ASP A 845 -29.10 -9.21 -34.62
CA ASP A 845 -29.01 -10.60 -35.09
C ASP A 845 -30.06 -10.93 -36.14
N ARG A 846 -31.35 -10.66 -35.84
CA ARG A 846 -32.46 -10.96 -36.78
C ARG A 846 -32.34 -10.24 -38.12
N ARG A 847 -31.63 -9.11 -38.16
CA ARG A 847 -31.39 -8.31 -39.37
C ARG A 847 -30.06 -8.64 -40.04
N GLY A 848 -29.25 -9.54 -39.49
CA GLY A 848 -27.92 -9.88 -39.99
C GLY A 848 -26.93 -8.71 -39.95
N LEU A 849 -27.12 -7.76 -39.02
CA LEU A 849 -26.32 -6.53 -38.93
C LEU A 849 -25.09 -6.67 -38.04
N GLN A 850 -25.05 -7.69 -37.18
CA GLN A 850 -23.90 -7.96 -36.30
C GLN A 850 -23.28 -9.32 -36.58
N ARG A 851 -21.98 -9.43 -36.32
CA ARG A 851 -21.23 -10.67 -36.36
C ARG A 851 -20.96 -11.14 -34.94
N ARG A 852 -21.01 -12.46 -34.75
CA ARG A 852 -20.67 -13.13 -33.50
C ARG A 852 -19.46 -14.04 -33.74
N GLY A 853 -18.60 -14.16 -32.73
CA GLY A 853 -17.43 -15.03 -32.76
C GLY A 853 -16.76 -15.07 -31.40
N LYS A 854 -15.54 -15.60 -31.36
CA LYS A 854 -14.74 -15.68 -30.12
C LYS A 854 -13.41 -14.96 -30.29
N VAL A 855 -12.88 -14.47 -29.18
CA VAL A 855 -11.48 -14.04 -29.02
C VAL A 855 -10.96 -14.68 -27.73
N GLY A 856 -10.05 -15.63 -27.85
CA GLY A 856 -9.81 -16.59 -26.78
C GLY A 856 -11.13 -17.30 -26.42
N ASP A 857 -11.46 -17.34 -25.13
CA ASP A 857 -12.74 -17.92 -24.66
C ASP A 857 -13.92 -16.94 -24.73
N ALA A 858 -13.67 -15.65 -24.96
CA ALA A 858 -14.67 -14.60 -24.85
C ALA A 858 -15.63 -14.61 -26.04
N ASP A 859 -16.93 -14.70 -25.77
CA ASP A 859 -17.95 -14.41 -26.79
C ASP A 859 -17.92 -12.93 -27.17
N CYS A 860 -17.90 -12.65 -28.47
CA CYS A 860 -17.72 -11.31 -29.01
C CYS A 860 -18.82 -10.96 -30.01
N GLU A 861 -19.22 -9.68 -30.01
CA GLU A 861 -20.18 -9.09 -30.94
C GLU A 861 -19.54 -7.88 -31.65
N LEU A 862 -19.57 -7.89 -32.99
CA LEU A 862 -19.04 -6.82 -33.83
C LEU A 862 -20.15 -6.25 -34.71
N VAL A 863 -20.38 -4.94 -34.62
CA VAL A 863 -21.41 -4.23 -35.38
C VAL A 863 -20.87 -2.91 -35.94
N ARG A 864 -21.37 -2.49 -37.09
CA ARG A 864 -21.16 -1.12 -37.59
C ARG A 864 -21.92 -0.16 -36.67
N ALA A 865 -21.23 0.88 -36.18
CA ALA A 865 -21.77 1.77 -35.15
C ALA A 865 -23.05 2.49 -35.61
N SER A 866 -23.13 2.87 -36.90
CA SER A 866 -24.30 3.50 -37.49
C SER A 866 -25.54 2.58 -37.54
N ASP A 867 -25.36 1.26 -37.65
CA ASP A 867 -26.48 0.32 -37.70
C ASP A 867 -27.06 0.07 -36.31
N LEU A 868 -26.22 -0.07 -35.27
CA LEU A 868 -26.66 -0.06 -33.88
C LEU A 868 -27.43 1.21 -33.53
N TRP A 869 -26.94 2.37 -33.96
CA TRP A 869 -27.61 3.65 -33.77
C TRP A 869 -29.00 3.70 -34.43
N LYS A 870 -29.14 3.26 -35.68
CA LYS A 870 -30.44 3.20 -36.38
C LYS A 870 -31.44 2.30 -35.65
N VAL A 871 -31.02 1.08 -35.31
CA VAL A 871 -31.87 0.11 -34.60
C VAL A 871 -32.33 0.67 -33.26
N ARG A 872 -31.43 1.31 -32.49
CA ARG A 872 -31.82 1.93 -31.21
C ARG A 872 -32.82 3.06 -31.42
N ARG A 873 -32.64 3.95 -32.41
CA ARG A 873 -33.60 5.03 -32.69
C ARG A 873 -34.99 4.49 -33.04
N GLU A 874 -35.06 3.38 -33.78
CA GLU A 874 -36.32 2.71 -34.06
C GLU A 874 -36.99 2.18 -32.80
N HIS A 875 -36.25 1.56 -31.88
CA HIS A 875 -36.78 1.11 -30.59
C HIS A 875 -37.34 2.24 -29.72
N LEU A 876 -36.77 3.44 -29.85
CA LEU A 876 -37.15 4.63 -29.09
C LEU A 876 -38.31 5.42 -29.71
N ARG A 877 -38.64 5.15 -30.99
CA ARG A 877 -39.67 5.88 -31.74
C ARG A 877 -41.03 5.72 -31.06
N GLY A 878 -41.75 6.83 -30.87
CA GLY A 878 -43.06 6.85 -30.21
C GLY A 878 -43.00 6.87 -28.67
N VAL A 879 -41.96 6.28 -28.06
CA VAL A 879 -41.82 6.26 -26.59
C VAL A 879 -41.17 7.53 -26.06
N CYS A 880 -40.08 7.99 -26.69
CA CYS A 880 -39.30 9.13 -26.21
C CYS A 880 -40.09 10.43 -26.07
N ARG A 881 -41.06 10.70 -26.95
CA ARG A 881 -41.88 11.93 -26.93
C ARG A 881 -42.76 12.05 -25.67
N ALA A 882 -43.16 10.91 -25.10
CA ALA A 882 -43.99 10.85 -23.89
C ALA A 882 -43.18 10.47 -22.65
N CYS A 883 -41.85 10.42 -22.75
CA CYS A 883 -40.97 9.99 -21.66
C CYS A 883 -41.04 11.00 -20.50
N LYS A 884 -41.36 10.48 -19.30
CA LYS A 884 -41.38 11.28 -18.07
C LYS A 884 -40.04 11.31 -17.34
N VAL A 885 -39.07 10.48 -17.74
CA VAL A 885 -37.74 10.44 -17.14
C VAL A 885 -36.98 11.71 -17.54
N LYS A 886 -36.43 12.41 -16.55
CA LYS A 886 -35.68 13.66 -16.73
C LYS A 886 -34.24 13.50 -16.25
N PRO A 887 -33.32 14.39 -16.65
CA PRO A 887 -31.96 14.40 -16.13
C PRO A 887 -31.97 14.67 -14.63
N ARG A 888 -31.00 14.11 -13.90
CA ARG A 888 -30.77 14.41 -12.48
C ARG A 888 -29.70 15.52 -12.38
N TYR A 889 -30.15 16.73 -12.08
CA TYR A 889 -29.33 17.89 -11.76
C TYR A 889 -28.86 17.78 -10.30
N ARG A 890 -27.62 18.19 -9.99
CA ARG A 890 -27.05 18.11 -8.62
C ARG A 890 -27.50 19.22 -7.68
N ASN A 891 -28.11 20.28 -8.23
CA ASN A 891 -28.59 21.44 -7.48
C ASN A 891 -30.11 21.38 -7.19
N ASP A 892 -30.76 20.27 -7.54
CA ASP A 892 -32.14 19.90 -7.18
C ASP A 892 -32.12 18.76 -6.15
#